data_AF-A0A9J7MR13-F1
#
_entry.id   AF-A0A9J7MR13-F1
#
_cell.length_a   1.000
_cell.length_b   1.000
_cell.length_c   1.000
_cell.angle_alpha   90.00
_cell.angle_beta   90.00
_cell.angle_gamma   90.00
#
_symmetry.space_group_name_H-M   'P 1'
#
loop_
_entity.id
_entity.type
_entity.pdbx_description
1 polymer ?
#
loop_
_entity_poly.entity_id
_entity_poly.type
_entity_poly.pdbx_seq_one_letter_code
_entity_poly.pdbx_strand_id
1 'polypeptide(L)'
;MKWLVLLALLFWTAGLCSASAPCWLQGADESACAGMMLTRGATAGPQSTLSPYRVAADYDKAHHRFNVHVAGDEFRSVLLQARRPGSTEPVGTFLPPSERSGLKRITCSSQGDSITNRRPLFTNEIRLTWEIPEGESKLGEIYFVATVVRRCNSYWVNVQSQSVAELTRDIFWPGTVPEGYLWSTATASYQIEGAWNHAGKGESMWDHYAHSVGSYEGDEATKSYEYYSRDVEEIDGLGLNSYRFSISWTRILPDGTVAGGINQDGIDYYNNLINELLINGMTPYVTLYHWDGPQALDAKYGSWLSDSIVKDFNDYARVCYQAFGDRVKHWVTFNEPWSFVMGGFGIAGAPPGIWDSERTEMYKAAHNVIRAHARAWHTYDEEFRAEQQGSVGIVLGSLWSEPKDPNNPQDVLGAHLYQQFVLGWYANPIFGNGNYPQEMIDMIAASSQQEGRSESRLPVFTEEEILFNRGTADFVGLNQYSARLIFATDQPTEVDETGWFNWMSIMVPDLKGYQETVDPSWPKGEMIFLRVVPWCVRRQLDYFKRTYQYEGAYYLTETGISEATFDPPKLDDVWRQCYYMLYTNEVVKAIELDGVDHRGFFAWTLMDNVEWASGIHEHFGLYYTDFTDPARTRTPKGSVATYREITTNNGFPHGAAHTMTAQDLWDWCHTQEPYTEAVSQEAAHRTTADPTVDDFLPGVRVGAAFRDKVVKNNNNNNNNV
;
A
#
# COMPACT_ATOMS: atom_id res chain seq x y z
N MET A 1 -42.61 4.45 -83.60
CA MET A 1 -43.36 3.18 -83.40
C MET A 1 -42.37 2.05 -83.60
N LYS A 2 -42.11 1.27 -82.54
CA LYS A 2 -41.43 -0.04 -82.51
C LYS A 2 -39.98 -0.06 -83.04
N TRP A 3 -39.02 -0.43 -82.21
CA TRP A 3 -38.48 -1.80 -82.20
C TRP A 3 -37.63 -1.96 -80.92
N LEU A 4 -38.12 -2.89 -80.11
CA LEU A 4 -37.62 -3.45 -78.87
C LEU A 4 -36.86 -4.73 -79.25
N VAL A 5 -35.97 -5.20 -78.38
CA VAL A 5 -35.39 -6.56 -78.37
C VAL A 5 -34.27 -6.84 -79.37
N LEU A 6 -33.00 -6.69 -78.95
CA LEU A 6 -31.86 -7.60 -79.26
C LEU A 6 -30.50 -7.04 -78.80
N LEU A 7 -30.39 -6.62 -77.53
CA LEU A 7 -29.09 -6.31 -76.92
C LEU A 7 -29.07 -6.63 -75.41
N ALA A 8 -29.87 -7.61 -74.99
CA ALA A 8 -30.12 -7.95 -73.59
C ALA A 8 -29.80 -9.42 -73.24
N LEU A 9 -28.79 -10.05 -73.85
CA LEU A 9 -28.49 -11.47 -73.60
C LEU A 9 -27.00 -11.87 -73.53
N LEU A 10 -26.05 -10.94 -73.34
CA LEU A 10 -24.61 -11.30 -73.25
C LEU A 10 -23.81 -10.66 -72.09
N PHE A 11 -24.45 -10.07 -71.09
CA PHE A 11 -23.76 -9.57 -69.88
C PHE A 11 -24.52 -9.93 -68.59
N TRP A 12 -24.86 -11.21 -68.42
CA TRP A 12 -25.50 -11.70 -67.19
C TRP A 12 -24.80 -12.93 -66.60
N THR A 13 -23.46 -12.96 -66.61
CA THR A 13 -22.67 -13.94 -65.83
C THR A 13 -21.25 -13.44 -65.56
N ALA A 14 -21.09 -12.38 -64.76
CA ALA A 14 -19.87 -12.12 -63.96
C ALA A 14 -20.05 -10.79 -63.22
N GLY A 15 -20.20 -10.83 -61.89
CA GLY A 15 -20.28 -9.62 -61.08
C GLY A 15 -21.12 -9.69 -59.80
N LEU A 16 -21.40 -10.87 -59.25
CA LEU A 16 -21.80 -11.03 -57.85
C LEU A 16 -20.59 -11.56 -57.08
N CYS A 17 -19.63 -10.68 -56.80
CA CYS A 17 -18.61 -10.93 -55.78
C CYS A 17 -19.22 -10.65 -54.40
N SER A 18 -19.49 -11.74 -53.68
CA SER A 18 -19.55 -11.87 -52.22
C SER A 18 -19.97 -10.64 -51.40
N ALA A 19 -21.28 -10.48 -51.20
CA ALA A 19 -21.74 -9.91 -49.94
C ALA A 19 -21.52 -10.97 -48.85
N SER A 20 -20.64 -10.70 -47.88
CA SER A 20 -20.49 -11.51 -46.67
C SER A 20 -21.87 -11.70 -46.04
N ALA A 21 -22.24 -12.95 -45.74
CA ALA A 21 -23.51 -13.25 -45.09
C ALA A 21 -23.60 -12.43 -43.78
N PRO A 22 -24.79 -11.89 -43.42
CA PRO A 22 -24.98 -10.97 -42.28
C PRO A 22 -24.73 -11.61 -40.89
N CYS A 23 -24.10 -12.80 -40.85
CA CYS A 23 -23.88 -13.62 -39.67
C CYS A 23 -22.46 -14.15 -39.45
N TRP A 24 -21.44 -13.55 -40.07
CA TRP A 24 -20.01 -13.91 -39.89
C TRP A 24 -19.68 -15.40 -40.01
N LEU A 25 -20.49 -16.18 -40.74
CA LEU A 25 -20.26 -17.61 -40.93
C LEU A 25 -18.93 -17.91 -41.64
N GLN A 26 -18.35 -16.95 -42.35
CA GLN A 26 -17.01 -17.02 -42.97
C GLN A 26 -15.97 -16.15 -42.24
N GLY A 27 -16.27 -15.78 -41.00
CA GLY A 27 -15.54 -14.82 -40.20
C GLY A 27 -16.11 -13.42 -40.29
N ALA A 28 -15.81 -12.64 -39.25
CA ALA A 28 -15.89 -11.20 -39.29
C ALA A 28 -14.83 -10.63 -40.25
N ASP A 29 -15.10 -9.45 -40.79
CA ASP A 29 -14.12 -8.64 -41.53
C ASP A 29 -13.60 -7.51 -40.64
N GLU A 30 -12.61 -6.76 -41.14
CA GLU A 30 -11.96 -5.68 -40.37
C GLU A 30 -12.93 -4.57 -39.97
N SER A 31 -14.03 -4.36 -40.72
CA SER A 31 -15.03 -3.34 -40.38
C SER A 31 -15.84 -3.68 -39.13
N ALA A 32 -15.87 -4.96 -38.75
CA ALA A 32 -16.50 -5.43 -37.52
C ALA A 32 -15.64 -5.18 -36.27
N CYS A 33 -14.35 -4.88 -36.41
CA CYS A 33 -13.44 -4.84 -35.28
C CYS A 33 -13.85 -3.82 -34.22
N ALA A 34 -14.15 -2.57 -34.60
CA ALA A 34 -14.49 -1.53 -33.64
C ALA A 34 -15.81 -1.82 -32.91
N GLY A 35 -16.87 -2.14 -33.65
CA GLY A 35 -18.21 -2.32 -33.11
C GLY A 35 -18.48 -3.70 -32.51
N MET A 36 -17.72 -4.73 -32.89
CA MET A 36 -17.97 -6.14 -32.57
C MET A 36 -19.42 -6.60 -32.78
N MET A 37 -20.13 -5.92 -33.68
CA MET A 37 -21.53 -6.17 -34.02
C MET A 37 -21.64 -6.61 -35.47
N LEU A 38 -22.58 -7.50 -35.73
CA LEU A 38 -22.88 -7.96 -37.08
C LEU A 38 -23.44 -6.79 -37.91
N THR A 39 -22.71 -6.33 -38.91
CA THR A 39 -23.10 -5.19 -39.75
C THR A 39 -24.07 -5.58 -40.88
N ARG A 40 -25.12 -4.76 -41.06
CA ARG A 40 -26.14 -4.69 -42.14
C ARG A 40 -26.82 -6.01 -42.58
N GLY A 41 -28.10 -6.16 -42.24
CA GLY A 41 -28.99 -7.22 -42.72
C GLY A 41 -29.40 -8.25 -41.68
N ALA A 42 -28.85 -8.18 -40.46
CA ALA A 42 -29.35 -8.95 -39.32
C ALA A 42 -30.73 -8.43 -38.91
N THR A 43 -31.74 -9.29 -38.95
CA THR A 43 -33.12 -8.96 -38.53
C THR A 43 -33.30 -9.02 -37.00
N ALA A 44 -32.25 -9.36 -36.25
CA ALA A 44 -32.28 -9.52 -34.80
C ALA A 44 -31.07 -8.82 -34.15
N GLY A 45 -31.31 -8.11 -33.04
CA GLY A 45 -30.26 -7.56 -32.17
C GLY A 45 -29.55 -8.64 -31.34
N PRO A 46 -28.52 -8.26 -30.55
CA PRO A 46 -27.85 -9.18 -29.64
C PRO A 46 -28.85 -9.73 -28.62
N GLN A 47 -28.60 -10.94 -28.13
CA GLN A 47 -29.44 -11.51 -27.07
C GLN A 47 -29.31 -10.67 -25.80
N SER A 48 -30.45 -10.35 -25.18
CA SER A 48 -30.51 -9.67 -23.88
C SER A 48 -30.42 -10.63 -22.69
N THR A 49 -30.44 -11.94 -22.96
CA THR A 49 -30.27 -12.98 -21.93
C THR A 49 -28.80 -13.14 -21.56
N LEU A 50 -28.55 -13.63 -20.34
CA LEU A 50 -27.21 -14.04 -19.90
C LEU A 50 -26.54 -14.94 -20.95
N SER A 51 -25.27 -14.65 -21.23
CA SER A 51 -24.48 -15.42 -22.18
C SER A 51 -24.28 -16.86 -21.69
N PRO A 52 -24.59 -17.88 -22.50
CA PRO A 52 -24.19 -19.26 -22.21
C PRO A 52 -22.68 -19.48 -22.48
N TYR A 53 -22.01 -18.48 -23.05
CA TYR A 53 -20.59 -18.48 -23.35
C TYR A 53 -19.82 -17.70 -22.29
N ARG A 54 -18.56 -18.08 -22.09
CA ARG A 54 -17.60 -17.42 -21.21
C ARG A 54 -16.30 -17.22 -21.96
N VAL A 55 -15.65 -16.08 -21.73
CA VAL A 55 -14.25 -15.88 -22.07
C VAL A 55 -13.45 -15.98 -20.78
N ALA A 56 -12.46 -16.85 -20.78
CA ALA A 56 -11.52 -17.02 -19.68
C ALA A 56 -10.10 -16.85 -20.23
N ALA A 57 -9.17 -16.48 -19.36
CA ALA A 57 -7.76 -16.50 -19.70
C ALA A 57 -6.95 -16.97 -18.49
N ASP A 58 -5.85 -17.67 -18.76
CA ASP A 58 -4.86 -18.08 -17.78
C ASP A 58 -3.48 -17.60 -18.21
N TYR A 59 -2.64 -17.26 -17.23
CA TYR A 59 -1.28 -16.82 -17.47
C TYR A 59 -0.34 -18.02 -17.51
N ASP A 60 0.28 -18.26 -18.68
CA ASP A 60 1.31 -19.26 -18.91
C ASP A 60 2.64 -18.74 -18.36
N LYS A 61 2.89 -19.02 -17.07
CA LYS A 61 4.07 -18.56 -16.33
C LYS A 61 5.39 -18.91 -17.04
N ALA A 62 5.46 -20.06 -17.72
CA ALA A 62 6.68 -20.58 -18.35
C ALA A 62 7.05 -19.84 -19.64
N HIS A 63 6.07 -19.23 -20.31
CA HIS A 63 6.27 -18.55 -21.59
C HIS A 63 5.86 -17.07 -21.56
N HIS A 64 5.50 -16.55 -20.39
CA HIS A 64 5.09 -15.15 -20.16
C HIS A 64 4.04 -14.66 -21.18
N ARG A 65 2.91 -15.35 -21.23
CA ARG A 65 1.81 -15.10 -22.19
C ARG A 65 0.46 -15.55 -21.62
N PHE A 66 -0.63 -15.22 -22.29
CA PHE A 66 -1.97 -15.61 -21.85
C PHE A 66 -2.56 -16.68 -22.77
N ASN A 67 -3.05 -17.79 -22.21
CA ASN A 67 -3.93 -18.69 -22.92
C ASN A 67 -5.35 -18.19 -22.77
N VAL A 68 -6.03 -17.95 -23.89
CA VAL A 68 -7.37 -17.38 -23.94
C VAL A 68 -8.34 -18.44 -24.45
N HIS A 69 -9.44 -18.60 -23.74
CA HIS A 69 -10.41 -19.65 -23.93
C HIS A 69 -11.81 -19.06 -24.08
N VAL A 70 -12.51 -19.39 -25.16
CA VAL A 70 -13.94 -19.10 -25.31
C VAL A 70 -14.69 -20.41 -25.32
N ALA A 71 -15.57 -20.61 -24.34
CA ALA A 71 -16.28 -21.87 -24.11
C ALA A 71 -17.77 -21.66 -23.82
N GLY A 72 -18.62 -22.65 -24.13
CA GLY A 72 -20.06 -22.61 -23.84
C GLY A 72 -20.83 -23.67 -24.63
N ASP A 73 -22.00 -23.30 -25.14
CA ASP A 73 -22.76 -24.11 -26.11
C ASP A 73 -21.99 -24.27 -27.45
N GLU A 74 -22.44 -25.14 -28.36
CA GLU A 74 -21.87 -25.16 -29.72
C GLU A 74 -22.13 -23.81 -30.44
N PHE A 75 -21.10 -23.21 -31.06
CA PHE A 75 -21.20 -21.97 -31.82
C PHE A 75 -20.61 -22.07 -33.23
N ARG A 76 -21.00 -21.14 -34.10
CA ARG A 76 -20.73 -21.12 -35.55
C ARG A 76 -19.70 -20.06 -35.95
N SER A 77 -19.57 -18.98 -35.20
CA SER A 77 -18.61 -17.90 -35.47
C SER A 77 -18.23 -17.17 -34.18
N VAL A 78 -17.04 -16.57 -34.20
CA VAL A 78 -16.48 -15.77 -33.10
C VAL A 78 -15.73 -14.56 -33.68
N LEU A 79 -15.72 -13.46 -32.94
CA LEU A 79 -14.74 -12.40 -33.07
C LEU A 79 -14.18 -12.14 -31.67
N LEU A 80 -12.90 -12.45 -31.44
CA LEU A 80 -12.21 -12.31 -30.16
C LEU A 80 -11.11 -11.26 -30.27
N GLN A 81 -11.03 -10.39 -29.26
CA GLN A 81 -10.06 -9.30 -29.14
C GLN A 81 -9.57 -9.18 -27.70
N ALA A 82 -8.37 -8.66 -27.50
CA ALA A 82 -7.99 -8.05 -26.22
C ALA A 82 -8.19 -6.53 -26.32
N ARG A 83 -8.76 -5.90 -25.29
CA ARG A 83 -9.11 -4.48 -25.27
C ARG A 83 -8.81 -3.82 -23.94
N ARG A 84 -8.72 -2.49 -23.97
CA ARG A 84 -8.75 -1.63 -22.79
C ARG A 84 -10.15 -1.06 -22.56
N PRO A 85 -10.54 -0.71 -21.31
CA PRO A 85 -11.83 -0.12 -21.01
C PRO A 85 -12.07 1.16 -21.82
N GLY A 86 -13.25 1.28 -22.43
CA GLY A 86 -13.61 2.45 -23.24
C GLY A 86 -12.97 2.52 -24.63
N SER A 87 -12.03 1.62 -24.98
CA SER A 87 -11.42 1.55 -26.31
C SER A 87 -12.16 0.62 -27.26
N THR A 88 -12.23 0.99 -28.54
CA THR A 88 -12.69 0.12 -29.64
C THR A 88 -11.55 -0.57 -30.37
N GLU A 89 -10.31 -0.14 -30.12
CA GLU A 89 -9.12 -0.68 -30.76
C GLU A 89 -8.60 -1.89 -29.98
N PRO A 90 -8.28 -3.01 -30.67
CA PRO A 90 -7.63 -4.13 -30.00
C PRO A 90 -6.19 -3.80 -29.63
N VAL A 91 -5.70 -4.49 -28.60
CA VAL A 91 -4.31 -4.41 -28.12
C VAL A 91 -3.64 -5.78 -28.22
N GLY A 92 -2.38 -5.78 -28.67
CA GLY A 92 -1.56 -6.98 -28.75
C GLY A 92 -1.99 -7.98 -29.82
N THR A 93 -1.32 -9.13 -29.81
CA THR A 93 -1.32 -10.06 -30.93
C THR A 93 -1.59 -11.48 -30.45
N PHE A 94 -2.51 -12.17 -31.11
CA PHE A 94 -2.68 -13.61 -30.91
C PHE A 94 -1.67 -14.41 -31.76
N LEU A 95 -1.15 -15.50 -31.21
CA LEU A 95 -0.38 -16.46 -32.00
C LEU A 95 -1.21 -16.96 -33.19
N PRO A 96 -0.61 -17.10 -34.39
CA PRO A 96 -1.34 -17.53 -35.57
C PRO A 96 -2.04 -18.89 -35.33
N PRO A 97 -3.38 -18.96 -35.46
CA PRO A 97 -4.08 -20.21 -35.27
C PRO A 97 -3.73 -21.20 -36.38
N SER A 98 -3.62 -22.49 -36.03
CA SER A 98 -3.34 -23.54 -37.02
C SER A 98 -4.40 -23.56 -38.12
N GLU A 99 -4.03 -23.88 -39.36
CA GLU A 99 -5.00 -23.94 -40.46
C GLU A 99 -6.15 -24.94 -40.21
N ARG A 100 -5.89 -25.99 -39.42
CA ARG A 100 -6.86 -27.02 -39.08
C ARG A 100 -7.95 -26.52 -38.12
N SER A 101 -7.65 -25.51 -37.29
CA SER A 101 -8.58 -24.92 -36.31
C SER A 101 -9.82 -24.30 -36.96
N GLY A 102 -9.75 -23.92 -38.24
CA GLY A 102 -10.79 -23.15 -38.90
C GLY A 102 -10.84 -21.69 -38.45
N LEU A 103 -9.83 -21.20 -37.70
CA LEU A 103 -9.68 -19.81 -37.29
C LEU A 103 -8.66 -19.07 -38.18
N LYS A 104 -8.77 -17.75 -38.22
CA LYS A 104 -7.83 -16.81 -38.83
C LYS A 104 -7.64 -15.61 -37.92
N ARG A 105 -6.48 -14.99 -38.06
CA ARG A 105 -6.13 -13.71 -37.49
C ARG A 105 -6.44 -12.61 -38.51
N ILE A 106 -7.00 -11.49 -38.06
CA ILE A 106 -7.23 -10.29 -38.87
C ILE A 106 -6.60 -9.10 -38.16
N THR A 107 -5.97 -8.20 -38.92
CA THR A 107 -5.35 -6.99 -38.36
C THR A 107 -6.41 -5.90 -38.35
N CYS A 108 -6.83 -5.51 -37.15
CA CYS A 108 -7.87 -4.50 -36.98
C CYS A 108 -7.30 -3.10 -36.80
N SER A 109 -6.10 -2.99 -36.23
CA SER A 109 -5.42 -1.73 -35.98
C SER A 109 -3.90 -1.91 -35.98
N SER A 110 -3.16 -0.82 -35.87
CA SER A 110 -1.71 -0.89 -35.63
C SER A 110 -1.37 -1.34 -34.21
N GLN A 111 -2.34 -1.32 -33.28
CA GLN A 111 -2.14 -1.62 -31.87
C GLN A 111 -2.47 -3.08 -31.52
N GLY A 112 -3.19 -3.79 -32.39
CA GLY A 112 -3.49 -5.20 -32.17
C GLY A 112 -4.32 -5.86 -33.25
N ASP A 113 -4.54 -7.15 -33.05
CA ASP A 113 -5.26 -8.01 -33.97
C ASP A 113 -6.51 -8.64 -33.35
N SER A 114 -7.18 -9.48 -34.13
CA SER A 114 -8.37 -10.21 -33.67
C SER A 114 -8.42 -11.59 -34.28
N ILE A 115 -9.08 -12.49 -33.56
CA ILE A 115 -9.33 -13.86 -34.04
C ILE A 115 -10.78 -13.98 -34.49
N THR A 116 -10.95 -14.52 -35.69
CA THR A 116 -12.26 -14.90 -36.21
C THR A 116 -12.17 -16.20 -37.01
N ASN A 117 -13.29 -16.74 -37.45
CA ASN A 117 -13.33 -18.00 -38.19
C ASN A 117 -13.07 -17.82 -39.70
N ARG A 118 -12.52 -18.84 -40.37
CA ARG A 118 -12.37 -18.94 -41.84
C ARG A 118 -13.58 -19.59 -42.51
N ARG A 119 -14.28 -20.41 -41.73
CA ARG A 119 -15.44 -21.24 -42.12
C ARG A 119 -16.36 -21.41 -40.91
N PRO A 120 -17.61 -21.86 -41.06
CA PRO A 120 -18.49 -22.07 -39.91
C PRO A 120 -17.86 -23.07 -38.94
N LEU A 121 -17.89 -22.73 -37.66
CA LEU A 121 -17.43 -23.58 -36.57
C LEU A 121 -18.53 -24.56 -36.13
N PHE A 122 -18.10 -25.69 -35.59
CA PHE A 122 -18.97 -26.70 -34.96
C PHE A 122 -18.26 -27.17 -33.69
N THR A 123 -17.96 -26.21 -32.82
CA THR A 123 -17.23 -26.42 -31.58
C THR A 123 -17.95 -25.72 -30.45
N ASN A 124 -17.72 -26.21 -29.24
CA ASN A 124 -18.12 -25.58 -27.99
C ASN A 124 -16.95 -24.86 -27.31
N GLU A 125 -15.73 -24.95 -27.86
CA GLU A 125 -14.52 -24.36 -27.30
C GLU A 125 -13.55 -23.91 -28.40
N ILE A 126 -12.87 -22.79 -28.17
CA ILE A 126 -11.63 -22.40 -28.86
C ILE A 126 -10.55 -22.07 -27.83
N ARG A 127 -9.31 -22.41 -28.15
CA ARG A 127 -8.12 -22.12 -27.35
C ARG A 127 -7.11 -21.39 -28.21
N LEU A 128 -6.64 -20.26 -27.71
CA LEU A 128 -5.74 -19.35 -28.38
C LEU A 128 -4.68 -18.89 -27.39
N THR A 129 -3.58 -18.37 -27.91
CA THR A 129 -2.52 -17.79 -27.08
C THR A 129 -2.36 -16.35 -27.51
N TRP A 130 -2.39 -15.44 -26.54
CA TRP A 130 -2.18 -14.01 -26.73
C TRP A 130 -0.82 -13.63 -26.15
N GLU A 131 -0.02 -12.96 -26.96
CA GLU A 131 1.31 -12.49 -26.59
C GLU A 131 1.20 -11.09 -25.98
N ILE A 132 1.86 -10.92 -24.84
CA ILE A 132 2.02 -9.61 -24.21
C ILE A 132 2.87 -8.75 -25.16
N PRO A 133 2.41 -7.56 -25.57
CA PRO A 133 3.17 -6.73 -26.50
C PRO A 133 4.44 -6.22 -25.82
N GLU A 134 5.56 -6.25 -26.54
CA GLU A 134 6.85 -5.79 -26.04
C GLU A 134 6.82 -4.28 -25.76
N GLY A 135 7.32 -3.87 -24.58
CA GLY A 135 7.38 -2.46 -24.17
C GLY A 135 6.04 -1.85 -23.76
N GLU A 136 4.98 -2.67 -23.66
CA GLU A 136 3.65 -2.18 -23.33
C GLU A 136 3.49 -2.00 -21.81
N SER A 137 2.89 -0.88 -21.42
CA SER A 137 2.57 -0.58 -20.02
C SER A 137 1.07 -0.71 -19.76
N LYS A 138 0.69 -0.76 -18.47
CA LYS A 138 -0.71 -0.83 -18.02
C LYS A 138 -1.42 -2.09 -18.52
N LEU A 139 -0.73 -3.23 -18.47
CA LEU A 139 -1.28 -4.52 -18.90
C LEU A 139 -2.54 -4.92 -18.10
N GLY A 140 -2.63 -4.49 -16.84
CA GLY A 140 -3.68 -4.84 -15.90
C GLY A 140 -5.10 -4.45 -16.32
N GLU A 141 -5.26 -3.37 -17.10
CA GLU A 141 -6.57 -2.93 -17.62
C GLU A 141 -7.08 -3.80 -18.77
N ILE A 142 -6.20 -4.59 -19.39
CA ILE A 142 -6.54 -5.39 -20.57
C ILE A 142 -7.51 -6.49 -20.18
N TYR A 143 -8.56 -6.68 -20.98
CA TYR A 143 -9.47 -7.82 -20.87
C TYR A 143 -9.74 -8.42 -22.25
N PHE A 144 -10.12 -9.68 -22.28
CA PHE A 144 -10.46 -10.39 -23.51
C PHE A 144 -11.97 -10.34 -23.71
N VAL A 145 -12.40 -9.93 -24.90
CA VAL A 145 -13.81 -9.76 -25.24
C VAL A 145 -14.14 -10.48 -26.53
N ALA A 146 -15.27 -11.17 -26.53
CA ALA A 146 -15.77 -11.91 -27.67
C ALA A 146 -17.20 -11.52 -28.06
N THR A 147 -17.44 -11.53 -29.36
CA THR A 147 -18.78 -11.72 -29.92
C THR A 147 -18.90 -13.16 -30.40
N VAL A 148 -19.89 -13.88 -29.86
CA VAL A 148 -20.09 -15.31 -30.15
C VAL A 148 -21.42 -15.49 -30.88
N VAL A 149 -21.37 -16.12 -32.05
CA VAL A 149 -22.53 -16.34 -32.92
C VAL A 149 -22.89 -17.82 -32.91
N ARG A 150 -24.01 -18.16 -32.27
CA ARG A 150 -24.58 -19.52 -32.31
C ARG A 150 -25.30 -19.77 -33.63
N ARG A 151 -26.14 -18.82 -34.03
CA ARG A 151 -26.89 -18.78 -35.28
C ARG A 151 -27.01 -17.33 -35.74
N CYS A 152 -27.35 -17.10 -37.00
CA CYS A 152 -27.46 -15.75 -37.56
C CYS A 152 -28.45 -14.82 -36.82
N ASN A 153 -29.39 -15.38 -36.07
CA ASN A 153 -30.37 -14.65 -35.24
C ASN A 153 -30.16 -14.84 -33.73
N SER A 154 -29.04 -15.45 -33.30
CA SER A 154 -28.74 -15.78 -31.91
C SER A 154 -27.24 -15.61 -31.68
N TYR A 155 -26.88 -14.46 -31.13
CA TYR A 155 -25.51 -14.07 -30.84
C TYR A 155 -25.43 -13.20 -29.59
N TRP A 156 -24.27 -13.23 -28.93
CA TRP A 156 -23.95 -12.46 -27.74
C TRP A 156 -22.75 -11.59 -28.04
N VAL A 157 -22.80 -10.35 -27.60
CA VAL A 157 -21.70 -9.39 -27.67
C VAL A 157 -21.20 -9.11 -26.26
N ASN A 158 -20.00 -8.57 -26.14
CA ASN A 158 -19.40 -8.22 -24.85
C ASN A 158 -19.30 -9.40 -23.87
N VAL A 159 -19.08 -10.61 -24.39
CA VAL A 159 -18.72 -11.75 -23.54
C VAL A 159 -17.26 -11.56 -23.14
N GLN A 160 -16.99 -11.23 -21.89
CA GLN A 160 -15.67 -10.77 -21.46
C GLN A 160 -15.06 -11.64 -20.36
N SER A 161 -13.73 -11.68 -20.32
CA SER A 161 -12.96 -12.21 -19.20
C SER A 161 -12.88 -11.19 -18.05
N GLN A 162 -12.30 -11.63 -16.93
CA GLN A 162 -11.70 -10.69 -15.97
C GLN A 162 -10.55 -9.91 -16.64
N SER A 163 -10.18 -8.78 -16.05
CA SER A 163 -9.00 -8.04 -16.48
C SER A 163 -7.71 -8.80 -16.13
N VAL A 164 -6.62 -8.51 -16.84
CA VAL A 164 -5.30 -9.08 -16.56
C VAL A 164 -4.88 -8.82 -15.11
N ALA A 165 -5.22 -7.65 -14.54
CA ALA A 165 -4.91 -7.33 -13.15
C ALA A 165 -5.53 -8.35 -12.18
N GLU A 166 -6.80 -8.70 -12.37
CA GLU A 166 -7.50 -9.69 -11.55
C GLU A 166 -7.01 -11.12 -11.83
N LEU A 167 -6.71 -11.45 -13.10
CA LEU A 167 -6.18 -12.75 -13.48
C LEU A 167 -4.78 -13.04 -12.90
N THR A 168 -3.99 -12.00 -12.64
CA THR A 168 -2.60 -12.09 -12.16
C THR A 168 -2.45 -11.76 -10.68
N ARG A 169 -3.56 -11.49 -9.98
CA ARG A 169 -3.56 -11.10 -8.56
C ARG A 169 -2.76 -12.11 -7.72
N ASP A 170 -3.16 -13.37 -7.76
CA ASP A 170 -2.56 -14.46 -6.97
C ASP A 170 -1.57 -15.28 -7.81
N ILE A 171 -0.78 -14.63 -8.66
CA ILE A 171 0.24 -15.30 -9.47
C ILE A 171 1.57 -14.54 -9.35
N PHE A 172 2.68 -15.27 -9.15
CA PHE A 172 4.01 -14.69 -9.29
C PHE A 172 4.21 -14.07 -10.67
N TRP A 173 4.64 -12.80 -10.69
CA TRP A 173 4.92 -12.06 -11.92
C TRP A 173 6.44 -11.86 -12.11
N PRO A 174 7.08 -12.50 -13.10
CA PRO A 174 8.46 -12.18 -13.44
C PRO A 174 8.51 -10.80 -14.11
N GLY A 175 9.30 -9.90 -13.57
CA GLY A 175 9.39 -8.51 -14.01
C GLY A 175 10.47 -7.75 -13.25
N THR A 176 10.81 -6.56 -13.72
CA THR A 176 11.87 -5.72 -13.13
C THR A 176 11.33 -4.35 -12.78
N VAL A 177 11.99 -3.69 -11.83
CA VAL A 177 11.71 -2.28 -11.53
C VAL A 177 12.57 -1.37 -12.44
N PRO A 178 12.22 -0.08 -12.59
CA PRO A 178 12.99 0.86 -13.41
C PRO A 178 14.47 0.98 -12.97
N GLU A 179 15.32 1.46 -13.89
CA GLU A 179 16.69 1.83 -13.52
C GLU A 179 16.68 3.02 -12.55
N GLY A 180 17.61 3.02 -11.59
CA GLY A 180 17.67 4.05 -10.55
C GLY A 180 16.63 3.89 -9.43
N TYR A 181 15.91 2.76 -9.40
CA TYR A 181 14.99 2.43 -8.32
C TYR A 181 15.71 2.34 -6.97
N LEU A 182 15.11 2.91 -5.93
CA LEU A 182 15.68 2.94 -4.58
C LEU A 182 15.34 1.63 -3.85
N TRP A 183 16.34 0.78 -3.70
CA TRP A 183 16.29 -0.37 -2.80
C TRP A 183 16.88 0.06 -1.46
N SER A 184 16.05 0.03 -0.42
CA SER A 184 16.35 0.65 0.87
C SER A 184 15.89 -0.22 2.03
N THR A 185 16.41 0.09 3.21
CA THR A 185 15.79 -0.28 4.48
C THR A 185 15.44 1.00 5.25
N ALA A 186 14.69 0.88 6.33
CA ALA A 186 14.23 1.99 7.15
C ALA A 186 14.42 1.74 8.65
N THR A 187 14.71 2.81 9.39
CA THR A 187 14.81 2.85 10.87
C THR A 187 14.27 4.16 11.43
N ALA A 188 14.03 4.19 12.75
CA ALA A 188 13.64 5.41 13.49
C ALA A 188 14.60 5.69 14.65
N SER A 189 14.88 6.97 14.87
CA SER A 189 15.82 7.52 15.86
C SER A 189 15.67 6.89 17.24
N TYR A 190 14.48 6.98 17.87
CA TYR A 190 14.26 6.40 19.20
C TYR A 190 14.46 4.88 19.24
N GLN A 191 14.13 4.19 18.15
CA GLN A 191 14.17 2.73 18.10
C GLN A 191 15.60 2.16 18.00
N ILE A 192 16.54 2.92 17.42
CA ILE A 192 17.91 2.44 17.15
C ILE A 192 19.04 3.25 17.81
N GLU A 193 18.89 4.57 17.99
CA GLU A 193 20.03 5.41 18.36
C GLU A 193 20.56 5.13 19.77
N GLY A 194 19.64 5.05 20.74
CA GLY A 194 19.98 5.10 22.16
C GLY A 194 20.66 6.42 22.54
N ALA A 195 21.56 6.37 23.52
CA ALA A 195 22.30 7.53 24.01
C ALA A 195 21.35 8.69 24.37
N TRP A 196 20.26 8.35 25.06
CA TRP A 196 19.07 9.20 25.17
C TRP A 196 19.31 10.54 25.87
N ASN A 197 20.27 10.60 26.80
CA ASN A 197 20.66 11.80 27.57
C ASN A 197 22.14 12.17 27.37
N HIS A 198 22.76 11.67 26.29
CA HIS A 198 24.16 11.93 25.98
C HIS A 198 24.33 13.20 25.14
N ALA A 199 25.49 13.85 25.24
CA ALA A 199 25.90 14.98 24.41
C ALA A 199 24.82 16.08 24.27
N GLY A 200 24.17 16.41 25.38
CA GLY A 200 23.17 17.49 25.42
C GLY A 200 21.82 17.17 24.78
N LYS A 201 21.54 15.94 24.35
CA LYS A 201 20.20 15.54 23.87
C LYS A 201 19.14 15.77 24.97
N GLY A 202 18.02 16.37 24.58
CA GLY A 202 16.86 16.56 25.46
C GLY A 202 15.98 15.31 25.60
N GLU A 203 15.13 15.31 26.61
CA GLU A 203 14.12 14.26 26.84
C GLU A 203 13.03 14.32 25.75
N SER A 204 12.84 13.21 25.03
CA SER A 204 11.72 13.02 24.12
C SER A 204 10.47 12.53 24.87
N MET A 205 9.30 12.63 24.24
CA MET A 205 8.06 12.11 24.80
C MET A 205 8.14 10.58 25.03
N TRP A 206 8.91 9.85 24.21
CA TRP A 206 9.13 8.42 24.41
C TRP A 206 10.03 8.12 25.61
N ASP A 207 11.12 8.88 25.79
CA ASP A 207 11.97 8.78 26.99
C ASP A 207 11.10 8.95 28.25
N HIS A 208 10.32 10.05 28.29
CA HIS A 208 9.44 10.38 29.40
C HIS A 208 8.40 9.28 29.68
N TYR A 209 7.70 8.85 28.64
CA TYR A 209 6.64 7.85 28.75
C TYR A 209 7.18 6.50 29.20
N ALA A 210 8.26 6.01 28.58
CA ALA A 210 8.87 4.72 28.89
C ALA A 210 9.40 4.69 30.34
N HIS A 211 10.13 5.73 30.77
CA HIS A 211 10.64 5.83 32.15
C HIS A 211 9.50 5.88 33.17
N SER A 212 8.39 6.53 32.85
CA SER A 212 7.22 6.61 33.74
C SER A 212 6.59 5.24 34.04
N VAL A 213 6.75 4.27 33.14
CA VAL A 213 6.27 2.89 33.28
C VAL A 213 7.38 1.87 33.56
N GLY A 214 8.61 2.34 33.83
CA GLY A 214 9.75 1.48 34.15
C GLY A 214 10.30 0.68 32.97
N SER A 215 10.13 1.19 31.75
CA SER A 215 10.75 0.68 30.52
C SER A 215 11.96 1.55 30.17
N TYR A 216 13.10 0.92 29.95
CA TYR A 216 14.41 1.57 29.73
C TYR A 216 15.15 1.01 28.52
N GLU A 217 14.48 0.17 27.73
CA GLU A 217 15.05 -0.51 26.57
C GLU A 217 15.51 0.50 25.50
N GLY A 218 14.80 1.63 25.37
CA GLY A 218 15.14 2.75 24.48
C GLY A 218 16.39 3.57 24.88
N ASP A 219 16.85 3.47 26.13
CA ASP A 219 17.99 4.27 26.62
C ASP A 219 19.28 3.95 25.85
N GLU A 220 19.51 2.66 25.62
CA GLU A 220 20.62 2.16 24.81
C GLU A 220 20.18 1.68 23.42
N ALA A 221 18.93 1.22 23.27
CA ALA A 221 18.38 0.68 22.03
C ALA A 221 19.37 -0.29 21.33
N THR A 222 19.68 -0.05 20.06
CA THR A 222 20.69 -0.81 19.28
C THR A 222 22.06 -0.11 19.23
N LYS A 223 22.20 1.03 19.92
CA LYS A 223 23.41 1.87 19.98
C LYS A 223 23.88 2.42 18.63
N SER A 224 22.97 2.70 17.70
CA SER A 224 23.33 3.29 16.41
C SER A 224 23.96 4.69 16.54
N TYR A 225 23.74 5.42 17.65
CA TYR A 225 24.47 6.66 17.90
C TYR A 225 26.00 6.45 17.97
N GLU A 226 26.43 5.30 18.50
CA GLU A 226 27.84 4.91 18.64
C GLU A 226 28.34 4.08 17.45
N TYR A 227 27.46 3.29 16.83
CA TYR A 227 27.83 2.28 15.83
C TYR A 227 27.23 2.51 14.43
N TYR A 228 26.86 3.75 14.08
CA TYR A 228 26.28 4.06 12.76
C TYR A 228 27.12 3.55 11.58
N SER A 229 28.45 3.51 11.69
CA SER A 229 29.32 3.00 10.61
C SER A 229 29.11 1.51 10.36
N ARG A 230 28.84 0.72 11.41
CA ARG A 230 28.49 -0.70 11.30
C ARG A 230 27.15 -0.87 10.59
N ASP A 231 26.19 -0.01 10.91
CA ASP A 231 24.88 -0.05 10.26
C ASP A 231 25.02 0.25 8.75
N VAL A 232 25.90 1.18 8.35
CA VAL A 232 26.22 1.44 6.93
C VAL A 232 26.89 0.23 6.26
N GLU A 233 27.81 -0.46 6.94
CA GLU A 233 28.41 -1.71 6.42
C GLU A 233 27.35 -2.80 6.17
N GLU A 234 26.33 -2.90 7.02
CA GLU A 234 25.22 -3.87 6.85
C GLU A 234 24.32 -3.50 5.66
N ILE A 235 24.03 -2.21 5.49
CA ILE A 235 23.27 -1.70 4.33
C ILE A 235 24.01 -1.99 3.03
N ASP A 236 25.34 -1.79 2.99
CA ASP A 236 26.18 -2.12 1.83
C ASP A 236 26.18 -3.64 1.56
N GLY A 237 26.30 -4.44 2.63
CA GLY A 237 26.26 -5.90 2.56
C GLY A 237 24.96 -6.46 1.95
N LEU A 238 23.84 -5.75 2.10
CA LEU A 238 22.54 -6.05 1.47
C LEU A 238 22.46 -5.60 0.00
N GLY A 239 23.42 -4.83 -0.50
CA GLY A 239 23.41 -4.27 -1.85
C GLY A 239 22.39 -3.14 -2.03
N LEU A 240 22.08 -2.40 -0.95
CA LEU A 240 21.13 -1.29 -0.98
C LEU A 240 21.80 -0.01 -1.50
N ASN A 241 21.05 0.79 -2.25
CA ASN A 241 21.52 2.06 -2.81
C ASN A 241 20.92 3.28 -2.09
N SER A 242 20.14 3.04 -1.05
CA SER A 242 19.44 4.05 -0.26
C SER A 242 19.27 3.58 1.17
N TYR A 243 19.15 4.54 2.10
CA TYR A 243 18.80 4.26 3.48
C TYR A 243 17.87 5.34 4.04
N ARG A 244 16.78 4.89 4.65
CA ARG A 244 15.85 5.76 5.35
C ARG A 244 16.09 5.75 6.85
N PHE A 245 16.26 6.93 7.42
CA PHE A 245 16.40 7.12 8.87
C PHE A 245 15.67 8.38 9.29
N SER A 246 15.40 8.54 10.59
CA SER A 246 14.86 9.78 11.14
C SER A 246 15.90 10.55 11.95
N ILE A 247 15.72 11.87 11.98
CA ILE A 247 16.47 12.78 12.84
C ILE A 247 15.67 12.98 14.13
N SER A 248 16.32 12.82 15.27
CA SER A 248 15.71 13.08 16.57
C SER A 248 15.64 14.58 16.83
N TRP A 249 14.42 15.10 16.92
CA TRP A 249 14.18 16.53 17.18
C TRP A 249 14.91 16.96 18.48
N THR A 250 14.79 16.18 19.55
CA THR A 250 15.41 16.49 20.84
C THR A 250 16.94 16.38 20.83
N ARG A 251 17.53 15.69 19.85
CA ARG A 251 18.99 15.66 19.68
C ARG A 251 19.50 16.91 18.97
N ILE A 252 18.70 17.52 18.09
CA ILE A 252 19.04 18.78 17.39
C ILE A 252 18.68 20.01 18.22
N LEU A 253 17.47 20.05 18.78
CA LEU A 253 16.94 21.13 19.61
C LEU A 253 16.50 20.53 20.96
N PRO A 254 17.35 20.55 22.00
CA PRO A 254 17.09 19.86 23.27
C PRO A 254 15.81 20.28 23.99
N ASP A 255 15.43 21.56 23.94
CA ASP A 255 14.14 22.04 24.51
C ASP A 255 13.01 22.12 23.47
N GLY A 256 13.28 21.66 22.24
CA GLY A 256 12.37 21.70 21.11
C GLY A 256 12.39 23.00 20.30
N THR A 257 13.11 24.04 20.73
CA THR A 257 13.09 25.35 20.07
C THR A 257 14.49 25.86 19.72
N VAL A 258 14.58 26.69 18.68
CA VAL A 258 15.85 27.37 18.32
C VAL A 258 16.31 28.30 19.45
N ALA A 259 15.38 28.88 20.22
CA ALA A 259 15.69 29.76 21.34
C ALA A 259 16.40 29.03 22.51
N GLY A 260 16.16 27.72 22.67
CA GLY A 260 16.87 26.86 23.61
C GLY A 260 18.29 26.48 23.20
N GLY A 261 18.65 26.76 21.95
CA GLY A 261 19.95 26.45 21.38
C GLY A 261 19.93 25.22 20.47
N ILE A 262 20.85 25.24 19.50
CA ILE A 262 21.10 24.13 18.57
C ILE A 262 22.24 23.29 19.15
N ASN A 263 22.01 21.98 19.27
CA ASN A 263 23.02 21.05 19.75
C ASN A 263 23.95 20.60 18.63
N GLN A 264 25.18 21.12 18.63
CA GLN A 264 26.16 20.81 17.58
C GLN A 264 26.58 19.34 17.57
N ASP A 265 26.68 18.67 18.73
CA ASP A 265 27.03 17.24 18.78
C ASP A 265 25.96 16.37 18.09
N GLY A 266 24.69 16.78 18.16
CA GLY A 266 23.60 16.15 17.43
C GLY A 266 23.72 16.35 15.92
N ILE A 267 24.03 17.58 15.48
CA ILE A 267 24.29 17.90 14.08
C ILE A 267 25.47 17.09 13.53
N ASP A 268 26.55 16.97 14.31
CA ASP A 268 27.76 16.25 13.91
C ASP A 268 27.51 14.75 13.75
N TYR A 269 26.70 14.14 14.62
CA TYR A 269 26.28 12.73 14.47
C TYR A 269 25.57 12.48 13.13
N TYR A 270 24.53 13.24 12.79
CA TYR A 270 23.81 13.03 11.53
C TYR A 270 24.66 13.41 10.32
N ASN A 271 25.54 14.43 10.43
CA ASN A 271 26.52 14.71 9.38
C ASN A 271 27.44 13.52 9.11
N ASN A 272 27.91 12.86 10.17
CA ASN A 272 28.77 11.68 10.04
C ASN A 272 28.03 10.52 9.36
N LEU A 273 26.80 10.22 9.78
CA LEU A 273 25.97 9.19 9.13
C LEU A 273 25.71 9.52 7.65
N ILE A 274 25.27 10.75 7.34
CA ILE A 274 24.99 11.18 5.96
C ILE A 274 26.24 11.10 5.10
N ASN A 275 27.39 11.54 5.62
CA ASN A 275 28.65 11.47 4.89
C ASN A 275 29.07 10.02 4.64
N GLU A 276 28.95 9.14 5.64
CA GLU A 276 29.27 7.72 5.51
C GLU A 276 28.40 7.04 4.44
N LEU A 277 27.09 7.30 4.44
CA LEU A 277 26.18 6.81 3.39
C LEU A 277 26.63 7.26 1.99
N LEU A 278 26.91 8.56 1.84
CA LEU A 278 27.30 9.11 0.53
C LEU A 278 28.68 8.62 0.05
N ILE A 279 29.63 8.41 0.96
CA ILE A 279 30.94 7.81 0.65
C ILE A 279 30.75 6.39 0.10
N ASN A 280 29.77 5.65 0.63
CA ASN A 280 29.40 4.31 0.15
C ASN A 280 28.38 4.35 -1.02
N GLY A 281 28.12 5.52 -1.61
CA GLY A 281 27.26 5.66 -2.79
C GLY A 281 25.76 5.50 -2.51
N MET A 282 25.34 5.61 -1.25
CA MET A 282 23.95 5.45 -0.82
C MET A 282 23.22 6.79 -0.71
N THR A 283 21.98 6.81 -1.17
CA THR A 283 21.11 7.98 -1.08
C THR A 283 20.44 8.07 0.30
N PRO A 284 20.64 9.15 1.07
CA PRO A 284 19.94 9.34 2.34
C PRO A 284 18.49 9.80 2.11
N TYR A 285 17.54 9.10 2.74
CA TYR A 285 16.11 9.43 2.75
C TYR A 285 15.69 9.80 4.18
N VAL A 286 15.51 11.09 4.45
CA VAL A 286 15.54 11.59 5.84
C VAL A 286 14.15 11.95 6.33
N THR A 287 13.75 11.38 7.46
CA THR A 287 12.50 11.70 8.15
C THR A 287 12.73 12.70 9.28
N LEU A 288 12.01 13.82 9.27
CA LEU A 288 12.16 14.88 10.28
C LEU A 288 11.48 14.51 11.60
N TYR A 289 10.27 13.94 11.54
CA TYR A 289 9.52 13.53 12.72
C TYR A 289 9.09 12.06 12.64
N HIS A 290 9.61 11.25 13.55
CA HIS A 290 9.25 9.84 13.72
C HIS A 290 8.87 9.57 15.18
N TRP A 291 7.81 10.25 15.62
CA TRP A 291 7.10 10.04 16.90
C TRP A 291 7.88 10.45 18.17
N ASP A 292 9.07 11.00 18.03
CA ASP A 292 10.00 11.30 19.12
C ASP A 292 10.09 12.80 19.46
N GLY A 293 8.93 13.47 19.48
CA GLY A 293 8.85 14.91 19.77
C GLY A 293 9.39 15.29 21.17
N PRO A 294 9.73 16.58 21.40
CA PRO A 294 10.30 17.04 22.66
C PRO A 294 9.31 17.04 23.82
N GLN A 295 9.65 16.41 24.95
CA GLN A 295 8.85 16.45 26.17
C GLN A 295 8.71 17.89 26.72
N ALA A 296 9.70 18.75 26.47
CA ALA A 296 9.66 20.15 26.85
C ALA A 296 8.50 20.93 26.20
N LEU A 297 8.14 20.61 24.94
CA LEU A 297 7.02 21.27 24.24
C LEU A 297 5.67 20.72 24.72
N ASP A 298 5.60 19.42 25.01
CA ASP A 298 4.44 18.80 25.66
C ASP A 298 4.17 19.44 27.04
N ALA A 299 5.20 19.53 27.90
CA ALA A 299 5.08 20.16 29.20
C ALA A 299 4.73 21.66 29.14
N LYS A 300 5.14 22.35 28.08
CA LYS A 300 4.91 23.80 27.92
C LYS A 300 3.50 24.14 27.46
N TYR A 301 2.96 23.39 26.50
CA TYR A 301 1.65 23.73 25.91
C TYR A 301 0.86 22.53 25.35
N GLY A 302 1.27 21.29 25.65
CA GLY A 302 0.59 20.08 25.16
C GLY A 302 0.94 19.69 23.72
N SER A 303 2.14 20.09 23.24
CA SER A 303 2.69 19.67 21.95
C SER A 303 1.69 19.88 20.79
N TRP A 304 1.29 18.80 20.10
CA TRP A 304 0.37 18.82 18.95
C TRP A 304 -1.03 19.39 19.25
N LEU A 305 -1.41 19.55 20.52
CA LEU A 305 -2.67 20.18 20.91
C LEU A 305 -2.65 21.72 20.84
N SER A 306 -1.48 22.33 20.62
CA SER A 306 -1.33 23.78 20.46
C SER A 306 -0.87 24.17 19.07
N ASP A 307 -1.49 25.18 18.49
CA ASP A 307 -1.08 25.82 17.23
C ASP A 307 0.39 26.28 17.23
N SER A 308 0.97 26.54 18.41
CA SER A 308 2.38 26.95 18.56
C SER A 308 3.36 25.92 17.98
N ILE A 309 3.00 24.63 18.02
CA ILE A 309 3.83 23.53 17.52
C ILE A 309 4.11 23.64 16.02
N VAL A 310 3.21 24.25 15.24
CA VAL A 310 3.36 24.43 13.79
C VAL A 310 4.60 25.27 13.49
N LYS A 311 4.81 26.33 14.28
CA LYS A 311 5.98 27.18 14.15
C LYS A 311 7.24 26.46 14.64
N ASP A 312 7.19 25.81 15.80
CA ASP A 312 8.36 25.18 16.40
C ASP A 312 8.86 23.99 15.55
N PHE A 313 7.94 23.19 14.98
CA PHE A 313 8.28 22.14 14.01
C PHE A 313 8.89 22.74 12.73
N ASN A 314 8.33 23.83 12.21
CA ASN A 314 8.88 24.48 11.02
C ASN A 314 10.29 25.04 11.26
N ASP A 315 10.55 25.62 12.42
CA ASP A 315 11.88 26.13 12.77
C ASP A 315 12.88 24.98 12.92
N TYR A 316 12.47 23.86 13.51
CA TYR A 316 13.25 22.62 13.51
C TYR A 316 13.55 22.11 12.10
N ALA A 317 12.53 22.00 11.24
CA ALA A 317 12.70 21.60 9.84
C ALA A 317 13.69 22.52 9.10
N ARG A 318 13.58 23.84 9.30
CA ARG A 318 14.50 24.82 8.73
C ARG A 318 15.95 24.58 9.19
N VAL A 319 16.19 24.29 10.47
CA VAL A 319 17.53 23.94 10.98
C VAL A 319 18.07 22.69 10.27
N CYS A 320 17.25 21.65 10.12
CA CYS A 320 17.65 20.43 9.41
C CYS A 320 17.96 20.69 7.92
N TYR A 321 17.12 21.46 7.22
CA TYR A 321 17.36 21.83 5.82
C TYR A 321 18.66 22.63 5.65
N GLN A 322 18.94 23.55 6.57
CA GLN A 322 20.20 24.32 6.59
C GLN A 322 21.42 23.44 6.84
N ALA A 323 21.32 22.51 7.78
CA ALA A 323 22.45 21.69 8.21
C ALA A 323 22.79 20.56 7.22
N PHE A 324 21.79 19.99 6.56
CA PHE A 324 21.96 18.73 5.81
C PHE A 324 21.48 18.78 4.36
N GLY A 325 20.70 19.78 3.96
CA GLY A 325 20.04 19.82 2.65
C GLY A 325 20.98 20.08 1.47
N ASP A 326 22.23 20.47 1.73
CA ASP A 326 23.29 20.47 0.73
C ASP A 326 23.52 19.06 0.14
N ARG A 327 23.33 18.02 0.96
CA ARG A 327 23.53 16.60 0.64
C ARG A 327 22.24 15.78 0.57
N VAL A 328 21.31 16.01 1.48
CA VAL A 328 20.02 15.29 1.54
C VAL A 328 19.05 15.84 0.51
N LYS A 329 18.51 14.97 -0.35
CA LYS A 329 17.59 15.34 -1.45
C LYS A 329 16.19 14.74 -1.31
N HIS A 330 15.95 13.90 -0.33
CA HIS A 330 14.65 13.31 -0.06
C HIS A 330 14.27 13.51 1.40
N TRP A 331 13.31 14.39 1.64
CA TRP A 331 12.83 14.78 2.95
C TRP A 331 11.42 14.28 3.20
N VAL A 332 11.22 13.60 4.32
CA VAL A 332 9.90 13.23 4.84
C VAL A 332 9.63 14.10 6.05
N THR A 333 8.54 14.86 6.06
CA THR A 333 8.21 15.67 7.24
C THR A 333 7.75 14.79 8.40
N PHE A 334 6.79 13.89 8.15
CA PHE A 334 6.17 13.04 9.18
C PHE A 334 6.12 11.59 8.72
N ASN A 335 6.50 10.68 9.62
CA ASN A 335 6.15 9.27 9.52
C ASN A 335 4.78 9.01 10.17
N GLU A 336 3.87 8.40 9.41
CA GLU A 336 2.57 7.90 9.88
C GLU A 336 1.84 8.81 10.88
N PRO A 337 1.38 10.01 10.46
CA PRO A 337 0.60 10.90 11.29
C PRO A 337 -0.55 10.21 12.04
N TRP A 338 -1.29 9.33 11.34
CA TRP A 338 -2.41 8.61 11.92
C TRP A 338 -2.01 7.80 13.15
N SER A 339 -0.93 7.03 13.06
CA SER A 339 -0.47 6.12 14.11
C SER A 339 -0.11 6.85 15.39
N PHE A 340 0.72 7.90 15.33
CA PHE A 340 1.12 8.62 16.55
C PHE A 340 0.03 9.56 17.07
N VAL A 341 -0.84 10.10 16.21
CA VAL A 341 -1.97 10.91 16.67
C VAL A 341 -2.99 10.04 17.38
N MET A 342 -3.39 8.91 16.79
CA MET A 342 -4.33 7.99 17.41
C MET A 342 -3.74 7.35 18.67
N GLY A 343 -2.51 6.83 18.60
CA GLY A 343 -1.83 6.25 19.75
C GLY A 343 -1.58 7.25 20.88
N GLY A 344 -1.09 8.45 20.54
CA GLY A 344 -0.65 9.46 21.50
C GLY A 344 -1.76 10.33 22.08
N PHE A 345 -2.70 10.75 21.24
CA PHE A 345 -3.74 11.74 21.53
C PHE A 345 -5.17 11.17 21.46
N GLY A 346 -5.32 9.86 21.26
CA GLY A 346 -6.60 9.16 21.19
C GLY A 346 -6.74 8.05 22.22
N ILE A 347 -5.91 7.02 22.10
CA ILE A 347 -6.09 5.73 22.82
C ILE A 347 -5.00 5.43 23.86
N ALA A 348 -4.12 6.39 24.15
CA ALA A 348 -3.00 6.25 25.09
C ALA A 348 -2.07 5.04 24.82
N GLY A 349 -1.94 4.61 23.56
CA GLY A 349 -1.02 3.54 23.14
C GLY A 349 0.41 4.01 22.84
N ALA A 350 0.61 5.32 22.71
CA ALA A 350 1.91 5.97 22.49
C ALA A 350 1.99 7.26 23.33
N PRO A 351 3.17 7.90 23.44
CA PRO A 351 3.28 9.21 24.06
C PRO A 351 2.45 10.27 23.32
N PRO A 352 1.87 11.26 24.02
CA PRO A 352 1.97 11.52 25.47
C PRO A 352 1.04 10.68 26.37
N GLY A 353 0.41 9.61 25.87
CA GLY A 353 -0.43 8.72 26.69
C GLY A 353 -1.81 9.31 27.01
N ILE A 354 -2.32 10.15 26.12
CA ILE A 354 -3.64 10.79 26.28
C ILE A 354 -4.73 9.81 25.84
N TRP A 355 -5.74 9.69 26.71
CA TRP A 355 -6.95 8.92 26.45
C TRP A 355 -8.09 9.93 26.25
N ASP A 356 -8.45 10.15 25.00
CA ASP A 356 -9.37 11.20 24.59
C ASP A 356 -10.81 10.68 24.57
N SER A 357 -11.40 10.54 25.77
CA SER A 357 -12.79 10.10 25.90
C SER A 357 -13.79 11.04 25.21
N GLU A 358 -13.42 12.32 25.07
CA GLU A 358 -14.22 13.35 24.42
C GLU A 358 -14.03 13.38 22.90
N ARG A 359 -13.03 12.67 22.36
CA ARG A 359 -12.72 12.55 20.93
C ARG A 359 -12.50 13.91 20.25
N THR A 360 -11.78 14.82 20.91
CA THR A 360 -11.47 16.17 20.42
C THR A 360 -9.97 16.44 20.26
N GLU A 361 -9.13 15.80 21.08
CA GLU A 361 -7.69 16.03 21.14
C GLU A 361 -7.00 15.41 19.93
N MET A 362 -7.38 14.19 19.52
CA MET A 362 -6.86 13.57 18.30
C MET A 362 -7.14 14.41 17.04
N TYR A 363 -8.32 15.03 16.94
CA TYR A 363 -8.67 15.89 15.81
C TYR A 363 -7.88 17.20 15.80
N LYS A 364 -7.63 17.80 16.96
CA LYS A 364 -6.77 18.98 17.09
C LYS A 364 -5.31 18.66 16.76
N ALA A 365 -4.78 17.54 17.26
CA ALA A 365 -3.43 17.09 16.96
C ALA A 365 -3.24 16.88 15.45
N ALA A 366 -4.14 16.12 14.80
CA ALA A 366 -4.08 15.91 13.35
C ALA A 366 -4.15 17.23 12.56
N HIS A 367 -5.02 18.16 12.97
CA HIS A 367 -5.14 19.48 12.36
C HIS A 367 -3.81 20.24 12.37
N ASN A 368 -3.11 20.25 13.49
CA ASN A 368 -1.81 20.90 13.61
C ASN A 368 -0.69 20.16 12.89
N VAL A 369 -0.73 18.82 12.81
CA VAL A 369 0.25 18.03 12.04
C VAL A 369 0.15 18.36 10.54
N ILE A 370 -1.08 18.45 9.99
CA ILE A 370 -1.29 18.83 8.57
C ILE A 370 -0.75 20.23 8.30
N ARG A 371 -1.07 21.20 9.17
CA ARG A 371 -0.57 22.59 9.04
C ARG A 371 0.95 22.67 9.14
N ALA A 372 1.54 21.89 10.06
CA ALA A 372 2.99 21.81 10.24
C ALA A 372 3.69 21.19 9.02
N HIS A 373 3.09 20.17 8.40
CA HIS A 373 3.59 19.57 7.16
C HIS A 373 3.61 20.60 6.04
N ALA A 374 2.45 21.22 5.76
CA ALA A 374 2.32 22.22 4.71
C ALA A 374 3.32 23.37 4.91
N ARG A 375 3.44 23.86 6.15
CA ARG A 375 4.37 24.93 6.49
C ARG A 375 5.84 24.55 6.26
N ALA A 376 6.25 23.34 6.64
CA ALA A 376 7.60 22.85 6.41
C ALA A 376 7.90 22.61 4.91
N TRP A 377 6.90 22.19 4.13
CA TRP A 377 7.04 22.08 2.67
C TRP A 377 7.22 23.45 2.01
N HIS A 378 6.38 24.44 2.36
CA HIS A 378 6.49 25.81 1.82
C HIS A 378 7.83 26.45 2.20
N THR A 379 8.29 26.28 3.44
CA THR A 379 9.63 26.75 3.86
C THR A 379 10.73 26.12 3.00
N TYR A 380 10.65 24.82 2.69
CA TYR A 380 11.62 24.20 1.80
C TYR A 380 11.54 24.76 0.38
N ASP A 381 10.33 24.89 -0.18
CA ASP A 381 10.09 25.41 -1.52
C ASP A 381 10.61 26.84 -1.71
N GLU A 382 10.29 27.72 -0.75
CA GLU A 382 10.59 29.15 -0.80
C GLU A 382 12.06 29.45 -0.49
N GLU A 383 12.66 28.75 0.48
CA GLU A 383 13.97 29.13 1.03
C GLU A 383 15.12 28.22 0.55
N PHE A 384 14.86 26.97 0.16
CA PHE A 384 15.92 25.96 -0.03
C PHE A 384 15.92 25.28 -1.40
N ARG A 385 14.76 25.01 -1.98
CA ARG A 385 14.61 24.14 -3.17
C ARG A 385 15.41 24.64 -4.36
N ALA A 386 15.47 25.95 -4.59
CA ALA A 386 16.19 26.55 -5.70
C ALA A 386 17.70 26.21 -5.69
N GLU A 387 18.30 26.13 -4.50
CA GLU A 387 19.73 25.83 -4.34
C GLU A 387 19.98 24.33 -4.12
N GLN A 388 19.15 23.70 -3.30
CA GLN A 388 19.36 22.33 -2.84
C GLN A 388 18.81 21.28 -3.82
N GLN A 389 17.81 21.61 -4.64
CA GLN A 389 17.21 20.75 -5.66
C GLN A 389 16.67 19.40 -5.14
N GLY A 390 16.38 19.28 -3.85
CA GLY A 390 15.71 18.10 -3.29
C GLY A 390 14.18 18.17 -3.35
N SER A 391 13.56 17.15 -2.76
CA SER A 391 12.12 16.89 -2.71
C SER A 391 11.66 16.72 -1.26
N VAL A 392 10.43 17.16 -0.97
CA VAL A 392 9.76 17.03 0.32
C VAL A 392 8.44 16.32 0.12
N GLY A 393 8.19 15.28 0.92
CA GLY A 393 6.93 14.56 0.96
C GLY A 393 6.54 14.18 2.37
N ILE A 394 5.52 13.34 2.46
CA ILE A 394 5.00 12.79 3.71
C ILE A 394 4.84 11.28 3.57
N VAL A 395 5.00 10.56 4.68
CA VAL A 395 4.77 9.12 4.75
C VAL A 395 3.45 8.85 5.46
N LEU A 396 2.54 8.18 4.77
CA LEU A 396 1.20 7.84 5.26
C LEU A 396 1.11 6.34 5.50
N GLY A 397 0.87 5.94 6.75
CA GLY A 397 0.60 4.56 7.13
C GLY A 397 -0.90 4.31 7.19
N SER A 398 -1.35 3.21 6.59
CA SER A 398 -2.76 2.81 6.64
C SER A 398 -2.91 1.35 6.29
N LEU A 399 -3.73 0.64 7.07
CA LEU A 399 -4.23 -0.68 6.71
C LEU A 399 -5.18 -0.57 5.53
N TRP A 400 -5.02 -1.46 4.55
CA TRP A 400 -5.99 -1.58 3.46
C TRP A 400 -7.33 -2.13 3.99
N SER A 401 -8.44 -1.76 3.36
CA SER A 401 -9.75 -2.31 3.71
C SER A 401 -10.51 -2.77 2.47
N GLU A 402 -11.02 -3.99 2.52
CA GLU A 402 -11.98 -4.55 1.57
C GLU A 402 -13.36 -4.72 2.25
N PRO A 403 -14.47 -4.70 1.50
CA PRO A 403 -15.76 -5.14 2.03
C PRO A 403 -15.72 -6.64 2.35
N LYS A 404 -16.33 -7.06 3.47
CA LYS A 404 -16.48 -8.48 3.81
C LYS A 404 -17.32 -9.22 2.77
N ASP A 405 -18.44 -8.64 2.34
CA ASP A 405 -19.16 -9.07 1.14
C ASP A 405 -19.12 -7.97 0.07
N PRO A 406 -18.37 -8.16 -1.05
CA PRO A 406 -18.29 -7.17 -2.13
C PRO A 406 -19.62 -6.97 -2.88
N ASN A 407 -20.62 -7.84 -2.68
CA ASN A 407 -21.97 -7.69 -3.24
C ASN A 407 -22.93 -6.95 -2.31
N ASN A 408 -22.53 -6.69 -1.06
CA ASN A 408 -23.29 -5.90 -0.12
C ASN A 408 -22.90 -4.41 -0.23
N PRO A 409 -23.78 -3.52 -0.71
CA PRO A 409 -23.46 -2.11 -0.87
C PRO A 409 -23.08 -1.40 0.44
N GLN A 410 -23.55 -1.89 1.59
CA GLN A 410 -23.19 -1.32 2.87
C GLN A 410 -21.76 -1.67 3.26
N ASP A 411 -21.32 -2.91 3.05
CA ASP A 411 -19.92 -3.30 3.31
C ASP A 411 -18.96 -2.52 2.41
N VAL A 412 -19.33 -2.33 1.13
CA VAL A 412 -18.57 -1.52 0.17
C VAL A 412 -18.44 -0.06 0.65
N LEU A 413 -19.54 0.52 1.14
CA LEU A 413 -19.53 1.86 1.73
C LEU A 413 -18.66 1.90 2.99
N GLY A 414 -18.76 0.91 3.87
CA GLY A 414 -17.98 0.81 5.10
C GLY A 414 -16.47 0.77 4.82
N ALA A 415 -16.04 -0.06 3.87
CA ALA A 415 -14.63 -0.13 3.45
C ALA A 415 -14.14 1.21 2.89
N HIS A 416 -14.95 1.90 2.08
CA HIS A 416 -14.62 3.23 1.57
C HIS A 416 -14.48 4.26 2.71
N LEU A 417 -15.44 4.30 3.63
CA LEU A 417 -15.42 5.24 4.75
C LEU A 417 -14.23 4.97 5.69
N TYR A 418 -13.91 3.71 5.95
CA TYR A 418 -12.72 3.34 6.72
C TYR A 418 -11.45 3.97 6.11
N GLN A 419 -11.24 3.82 4.79
CA GLN A 419 -10.10 4.46 4.10
C GLN A 419 -10.10 5.99 4.24
N GLN A 420 -11.25 6.66 4.23
CA GLN A 420 -11.31 8.10 4.46
C GLN A 420 -10.81 8.48 5.87
N PHE A 421 -11.13 7.69 6.89
CA PHE A 421 -10.71 7.97 8.26
C PHE A 421 -9.25 7.58 8.55
N VAL A 422 -8.70 6.54 7.92
CA VAL A 422 -7.33 6.09 8.21
C VAL A 422 -6.27 6.67 7.27
N LEU A 423 -6.61 6.88 5.99
CA LEU A 423 -5.70 7.43 4.98
C LEU A 423 -6.14 8.83 4.55
N GLY A 424 -7.42 8.98 4.20
CA GLY A 424 -7.98 10.22 3.65
C GLY A 424 -7.89 11.42 4.58
N TRP A 425 -7.90 11.20 5.90
CA TRP A 425 -7.81 12.23 6.92
C TRP A 425 -6.56 13.11 6.74
N TYR A 426 -5.44 12.51 6.33
CA TYR A 426 -4.19 13.22 6.03
C TYR A 426 -3.95 13.38 4.52
N ALA A 427 -4.35 12.38 3.72
CA ALA A 427 -4.11 12.42 2.29
C ALA A 427 -4.96 13.46 1.55
N ASN A 428 -6.25 13.63 1.90
CA ASN A 428 -7.13 14.55 1.19
C ASN A 428 -6.76 16.05 1.37
N PRO A 429 -6.33 16.50 2.56
CA PRO A 429 -5.79 17.85 2.73
C PRO A 429 -4.55 18.16 1.89
N ILE A 430 -3.72 17.16 1.59
CA ILE A 430 -2.43 17.36 0.91
C ILE A 430 -2.55 17.09 -0.59
N PHE A 431 -3.10 15.94 -0.97
CA PHE A 431 -3.15 15.47 -2.36
C PHE A 431 -4.51 15.71 -3.03
N GLY A 432 -5.56 15.93 -2.25
CA GLY A 432 -6.92 16.13 -2.73
C GLY A 432 -7.29 17.60 -2.92
N ASN A 433 -8.36 18.02 -2.26
CA ASN A 433 -8.94 19.35 -2.42
C ASN A 433 -8.41 20.39 -1.43
N GLY A 434 -7.51 20.02 -0.51
CA GLY A 434 -6.98 20.92 0.52
C GLY A 434 -7.68 20.82 1.88
N ASN A 435 -8.84 20.14 1.94
CA ASN A 435 -9.66 20.01 3.15
C ASN A 435 -9.72 18.55 3.64
N TYR A 436 -10.36 18.29 4.78
CA TYR A 436 -10.69 16.92 5.19
C TYR A 436 -11.65 16.24 4.20
N PRO A 437 -11.71 14.89 4.16
CA PRO A 437 -12.73 14.17 3.42
C PRO A 437 -14.14 14.64 3.81
N GLN A 438 -15.03 14.83 2.83
CA GLN A 438 -16.37 15.35 3.09
C GLN A 438 -17.18 14.40 3.98
N GLU A 439 -17.02 13.11 3.76
CA GLU A 439 -17.66 12.05 4.54
C GLU A 439 -17.25 12.14 6.01
N MET A 440 -15.97 12.39 6.28
CA MET A 440 -15.45 12.56 7.63
C MET A 440 -16.03 13.81 8.30
N ILE A 441 -16.08 14.94 7.59
CA ILE A 441 -16.69 16.19 8.08
C ILE A 441 -18.15 15.95 8.49
N ASP A 442 -18.94 15.35 7.59
CA ASP A 442 -20.37 15.15 7.79
C ASP A 442 -20.65 14.17 8.94
N MET A 443 -19.91 13.06 8.99
CA MET A 443 -20.07 12.04 10.03
C MET A 443 -19.71 12.55 11.43
N ILE A 444 -18.59 13.26 11.56
CA ILE A 444 -18.18 13.80 12.87
C ILE A 444 -19.11 14.93 13.30
N ALA A 445 -19.60 15.77 12.38
CA ALA A 445 -20.59 16.80 12.69
C ALA A 445 -21.89 16.18 13.20
N ALA A 446 -22.38 15.13 12.53
CA ALA A 446 -23.57 14.39 12.96
C ALA A 446 -23.38 13.73 14.34
N SER A 447 -22.24 13.07 14.58
CA SER A 447 -21.91 12.50 15.89
C SER A 447 -21.83 13.57 16.98
N SER A 448 -21.19 14.71 16.70
CA SER A 448 -21.07 15.83 17.62
C SER A 448 -22.45 16.40 18.00
N GLN A 449 -23.36 16.50 17.02
CA GLN A 449 -24.73 16.94 17.27
C GLN A 449 -25.51 15.93 18.14
N GLN A 450 -25.35 14.62 17.89
CA GLN A 450 -25.96 13.57 18.70
C GLN A 450 -25.46 13.58 20.15
N GLU A 451 -24.20 13.96 20.36
CA GLU A 451 -23.59 14.18 21.68
C GLU A 451 -24.04 15.48 22.36
N GLY A 452 -24.87 16.30 21.70
CA GLY A 452 -25.37 17.56 22.23
C GLY A 452 -24.38 18.71 22.16
N ARG A 453 -23.32 18.61 21.34
CA ARG A 453 -22.33 19.69 21.14
C ARG A 453 -22.89 20.77 20.22
N SER A 454 -22.53 22.02 20.51
CA SER A 454 -22.88 23.17 19.66
C SER A 454 -22.01 23.29 18.41
N GLU A 455 -20.85 22.64 18.41
CA GLU A 455 -19.84 22.68 17.34
C GLU A 455 -19.31 21.26 17.06
N SER A 456 -18.78 21.05 15.86
CA SER A 456 -18.13 19.78 15.51
C SER A 456 -16.85 19.57 16.32
N ARG A 457 -16.56 18.32 16.69
CA ARG A 457 -15.28 17.94 17.29
C ARG A 457 -14.11 18.06 16.31
N LEU A 458 -14.36 17.97 15.00
CA LEU A 458 -13.37 18.17 13.95
C LEU A 458 -13.10 19.67 13.74
N PRO A 459 -11.86 20.16 13.89
CA PRO A 459 -11.51 21.53 13.54
C PRO A 459 -11.82 21.83 12.07
N VAL A 460 -12.00 23.11 11.75
CA VAL A 460 -12.31 23.55 10.37
C VAL A 460 -11.10 24.28 9.82
N PHE A 461 -10.60 23.85 8.66
CA PHE A 461 -9.62 24.64 7.91
C PHE A 461 -10.29 25.89 7.34
N THR A 462 -9.64 27.03 7.51
CA THR A 462 -10.03 28.26 6.81
C THR A 462 -9.82 28.11 5.30
N GLU A 463 -10.44 28.98 4.50
CA GLU A 463 -10.23 28.98 3.03
C GLU A 463 -8.74 29.16 2.67
N GLU A 464 -8.01 29.97 3.44
CA GLU A 464 -6.56 30.17 3.29
C GLU A 464 -5.79 28.88 3.58
N GLU A 465 -6.12 28.18 4.66
CA GLU A 465 -5.47 26.90 5.00
C GLU A 465 -5.78 25.79 3.99
N ILE A 466 -7.01 25.72 3.47
CA ILE A 466 -7.35 24.76 2.41
C ILE A 466 -6.46 24.98 1.18
N LEU A 467 -6.26 26.23 0.77
CA LEU A 467 -5.37 26.55 -0.35
C LEU A 467 -3.90 26.30 -0.01
N PHE A 468 -3.50 26.59 1.23
CA PHE A 468 -2.12 26.44 1.71
C PHE A 468 -1.69 24.97 1.82
N ASN A 469 -2.59 24.08 2.24
CA ASN A 469 -2.31 22.64 2.42
C ASN A 469 -2.21 21.90 1.08
N ARG A 470 -3.03 22.29 0.09
CA ARG A 470 -3.17 21.56 -1.16
C ARG A 470 -1.88 21.58 -1.98
N GLY A 471 -1.44 20.39 -2.42
CA GLY A 471 -0.29 20.22 -3.31
C GLY A 471 1.06 20.31 -2.60
N THR A 472 1.11 20.20 -1.28
CA THR A 472 2.35 20.34 -0.48
C THR A 472 3.18 19.06 -0.37
N ALA A 473 3.27 18.29 -1.46
CA ALA A 473 4.08 17.07 -1.51
C ALA A 473 4.61 16.77 -2.92
N ASP A 474 5.92 16.55 -3.01
CA ASP A 474 6.62 16.22 -4.27
C ASP A 474 6.63 14.72 -4.57
N PHE A 475 6.40 13.90 -3.53
CA PHE A 475 6.23 12.46 -3.58
C PHE A 475 5.27 12.01 -2.47
N VAL A 476 4.74 10.78 -2.59
CA VAL A 476 4.03 10.11 -1.50
C VAL A 476 4.80 8.87 -1.05
N GLY A 477 5.06 8.78 0.25
CA GLY A 477 5.45 7.53 0.89
C GLY A 477 4.21 6.85 1.47
N LEU A 478 4.05 5.56 1.20
CA LEU A 478 3.02 4.73 1.81
C LEU A 478 3.70 3.67 2.67
N ASN A 479 3.27 3.55 3.91
CA ASN A 479 3.62 2.41 4.74
C ASN A 479 2.45 1.43 4.69
N GLN A 480 2.73 0.19 4.29
CA GLN A 480 1.71 -0.83 4.10
C GLN A 480 2.18 -2.19 4.59
N TYR A 481 1.38 -2.78 5.46
CA TYR A 481 1.68 -4.03 6.12
C TYR A 481 0.59 -5.09 5.95
N SER A 482 -0.70 -4.70 5.96
CA SER A 482 -1.81 -5.64 6.15
C SER A 482 -3.15 -5.07 5.68
N ALA A 483 -4.18 -5.92 5.59
CA ALA A 483 -5.55 -5.54 5.26
C ALA A 483 -6.58 -5.88 6.36
N ARG A 484 -7.80 -5.34 6.20
CA ARG A 484 -9.02 -5.61 6.99
C ARG A 484 -10.21 -5.87 6.09
N LEU A 485 -11.17 -6.64 6.59
CA LEU A 485 -12.50 -6.79 6.00
C LEU A 485 -13.49 -5.95 6.81
N ILE A 486 -14.21 -5.05 6.15
CA ILE A 486 -15.18 -4.15 6.79
C ILE A 486 -16.59 -4.58 6.42
N PHE A 487 -17.50 -4.59 7.39
CA PHE A 487 -18.90 -4.94 7.17
C PHE A 487 -19.86 -4.12 8.02
N ALA A 488 -21.07 -3.92 7.50
CA ALA A 488 -22.13 -3.24 8.21
C ALA A 488 -22.80 -4.18 9.24
N THR A 489 -23.10 -3.65 10.41
CA THR A 489 -23.81 -4.38 11.47
C THR A 489 -24.58 -3.42 12.37
N ASP A 490 -25.72 -3.87 12.87
CA ASP A 490 -26.49 -3.21 13.92
C ASP A 490 -26.22 -3.81 15.32
N GLN A 491 -25.44 -4.89 15.39
CA GLN A 491 -25.03 -5.59 16.61
C GLN A 491 -23.50 -5.63 16.70
N PRO A 492 -22.85 -4.52 17.07
CA PRO A 492 -21.41 -4.52 17.24
C PRO A 492 -21.00 -5.44 18.40
N THR A 493 -20.07 -6.34 18.12
CA THR A 493 -19.31 -7.14 19.08
C THR A 493 -17.89 -6.57 19.24
N GLU A 494 -17.30 -6.78 20.42
CA GLU A 494 -15.89 -6.43 20.66
C GLU A 494 -14.95 -7.45 20.00
N VAL A 495 -15.36 -8.72 20.01
CA VAL A 495 -14.63 -9.84 19.41
C VAL A 495 -15.59 -10.60 18.49
N ASP A 496 -15.11 -11.04 17.33
CA ASP A 496 -15.91 -11.85 16.40
C ASP A 496 -15.82 -13.36 16.67
N GLU A 497 -16.51 -14.16 15.86
CA GLU A 497 -16.55 -15.62 15.99
C GLU A 497 -15.19 -16.33 15.80
N THR A 498 -14.20 -15.61 15.27
CA THR A 498 -12.84 -16.10 15.01
C THR A 498 -11.85 -15.69 16.10
N GLY A 499 -12.30 -14.91 17.09
CA GLY A 499 -11.45 -14.33 18.12
C GLY A 499 -10.78 -13.03 17.70
N TRP A 500 -11.16 -12.44 16.55
CA TRP A 500 -10.61 -11.16 16.11
C TRP A 500 -11.22 -10.00 16.89
N PHE A 501 -10.36 -9.16 17.48
CA PHE A 501 -10.78 -7.96 18.19
C PHE A 501 -11.08 -6.81 17.21
N ASN A 502 -12.24 -6.17 17.38
CA ASN A 502 -12.71 -5.08 16.54
C ASN A 502 -12.03 -3.75 16.93
N TRP A 503 -10.80 -3.57 16.48
CA TRP A 503 -9.99 -2.37 16.72
C TRP A 503 -10.62 -1.08 16.19
N MET A 504 -11.36 -1.18 15.09
CA MET A 504 -12.02 -0.06 14.46
C MET A 504 -12.98 0.67 15.41
N SER A 505 -13.66 -0.06 16.31
CA SER A 505 -14.58 0.55 17.29
C SER A 505 -13.92 1.55 18.24
N ILE A 506 -12.59 1.44 18.41
CA ILE A 506 -11.79 2.27 19.30
C ILE A 506 -11.02 3.31 18.50
N MET A 507 -10.39 2.89 17.40
CA MET A 507 -9.51 3.75 16.61
C MET A 507 -10.25 4.65 15.62
N VAL A 508 -11.47 4.27 15.21
CA VAL A 508 -12.31 5.05 14.28
C VAL A 508 -13.74 5.13 14.83
N PRO A 509 -13.93 5.69 16.03
CA PRO A 509 -15.13 5.44 16.79
C PRO A 509 -16.34 6.28 16.32
N ASP A 510 -16.15 7.14 15.32
CA ASP A 510 -17.19 7.88 14.61
C ASP A 510 -17.81 7.08 13.45
N LEU A 511 -17.17 5.98 13.02
CA LEU A 511 -17.68 5.06 11.99
C LEU A 511 -18.70 4.07 12.59
N LYS A 512 -19.81 4.60 13.14
CA LYS A 512 -20.87 3.80 13.78
C LYS A 512 -21.60 2.92 12.75
N GLY A 513 -22.00 1.72 13.17
CA GLY A 513 -22.74 0.77 12.33
C GLY A 513 -21.88 -0.13 11.44
N TYR A 514 -20.57 -0.11 11.65
CA TYR A 514 -19.61 -0.97 10.96
C TYR A 514 -18.72 -1.72 11.95
N GLN A 515 -18.15 -2.84 11.52
CA GLN A 515 -17.11 -3.59 12.20
C GLN A 515 -15.99 -3.97 11.25
N GLU A 516 -14.80 -4.21 11.81
CA GLU A 516 -13.72 -4.87 11.10
C GLU A 516 -13.56 -6.35 11.52
N THR A 517 -13.03 -7.14 10.60
CA THR A 517 -12.56 -8.51 10.81
C THR A 517 -11.38 -8.78 9.85
N VAL A 518 -10.87 -10.01 9.84
CA VAL A 518 -9.85 -10.50 8.91
C VAL A 518 -10.33 -11.81 8.28
N ASP A 519 -9.79 -12.16 7.12
CA ASP A 519 -9.98 -13.51 6.61
C ASP A 519 -9.14 -14.49 7.46
N PRO A 520 -9.75 -15.54 8.05
CA PRO A 520 -9.01 -16.51 8.87
C PRO A 520 -7.93 -17.26 8.10
N SER A 521 -8.01 -17.31 6.77
CA SER A 521 -6.98 -17.92 5.92
C SER A 521 -5.73 -17.04 5.77
N TRP A 522 -5.78 -15.76 6.16
CA TRP A 522 -4.62 -14.88 6.04
C TRP A 522 -3.56 -15.23 7.10
N PRO A 523 -2.32 -15.52 6.66
CA PRO A 523 -1.21 -15.81 7.55
C PRO A 523 -1.04 -14.72 8.65
N LYS A 524 -0.95 -15.13 9.92
CA LYS A 524 -0.75 -14.24 11.08
C LYS A 524 0.73 -13.91 11.28
N GLY A 525 1.10 -12.65 11.54
CA GLY A 525 2.41 -12.29 12.14
C GLY A 525 2.34 -12.17 13.66
N GLU A 526 3.48 -11.99 14.35
CA GLU A 526 3.47 -11.88 15.83
C GLU A 526 2.66 -10.67 16.32
N MET A 527 2.91 -9.49 15.74
CA MET A 527 2.18 -8.26 15.98
C MET A 527 0.69 -8.45 15.69
N ILE A 528 -0.16 -8.14 16.66
CA ILE A 528 -1.59 -8.50 16.65
C ILE A 528 -2.37 -7.99 15.43
N PHE A 529 -1.97 -6.84 14.88
CA PHE A 529 -2.65 -6.24 13.74
C PHE A 529 -2.22 -6.85 12.40
N LEU A 530 -1.12 -7.61 12.35
CA LEU A 530 -0.43 -7.96 11.12
C LEU A 530 -0.94 -9.28 10.53
N ARG A 531 -1.50 -9.18 9.32
CA ARG A 531 -1.80 -10.31 8.44
C ARG A 531 -1.00 -10.17 7.16
N VAL A 532 -0.47 -11.27 6.65
CA VAL A 532 0.27 -11.29 5.37
C VAL A 532 -0.74 -11.25 4.24
N VAL A 533 -0.93 -10.06 3.66
CA VAL A 533 -1.92 -9.82 2.60
C VAL A 533 -1.25 -9.02 1.48
N PRO A 534 -0.34 -9.62 0.70
CA PRO A 534 0.58 -8.88 -0.17
C PRO A 534 -0.12 -7.95 -1.15
N TRP A 535 -1.20 -8.44 -1.78
CA TRP A 535 -1.97 -7.70 -2.79
C TRP A 535 -2.55 -6.38 -2.26
N CYS A 536 -2.59 -6.17 -0.93
CA CYS A 536 -3.04 -4.91 -0.33
C CYS A 536 -2.16 -3.71 -0.72
N VAL A 537 -0.85 -3.93 -0.95
CA VAL A 537 0.09 -2.90 -1.43
C VAL A 537 -0.38 -2.36 -2.78
N ARG A 538 -0.60 -3.27 -3.73
CA ARG A 538 -1.03 -2.94 -5.09
C ARG A 538 -2.42 -2.27 -5.08
N ARG A 539 -3.36 -2.78 -4.27
CA ARG A 539 -4.68 -2.18 -4.09
C ARG A 539 -4.61 -0.76 -3.54
N GLN A 540 -3.78 -0.50 -2.54
CA GLN A 540 -3.64 0.83 -1.95
C GLN A 540 -2.98 1.82 -2.92
N LEU A 541 -1.95 1.39 -3.67
CA LEU A 541 -1.32 2.22 -4.72
C LEU A 541 -2.33 2.62 -5.80
N ASP A 542 -3.10 1.66 -6.29
CA ASP A 542 -4.14 1.90 -7.29
C ASP A 542 -5.28 2.78 -6.74
N TYR A 543 -5.73 2.53 -5.51
CA TYR A 543 -6.72 3.38 -4.82
C TYR A 543 -6.24 4.83 -4.72
N PHE A 544 -5.00 5.05 -4.26
CA PHE A 544 -4.44 6.38 -4.10
C PHE A 544 -4.37 7.11 -5.45
N LYS A 545 -3.84 6.44 -6.48
CA LYS A 545 -3.76 6.95 -7.85
C LYS A 545 -5.14 7.35 -8.40
N ARG A 546 -6.16 6.50 -8.24
CA ARG A 546 -7.51 6.79 -8.73
C ARG A 546 -8.22 7.89 -7.95
N THR A 547 -8.00 7.93 -6.63
CA THR A 547 -8.69 8.87 -5.72
C THR A 547 -8.13 10.28 -5.83
N TYR A 548 -6.81 10.43 -5.84
CA TYR A 548 -6.14 11.74 -5.84
C TYR A 548 -5.64 12.16 -7.21
N GLN A 549 -5.72 11.30 -8.23
CA GLN A 549 -5.18 11.55 -9.57
C GLN A 549 -3.71 11.99 -9.53
N TYR A 550 -2.97 11.45 -8.55
CA TYR A 550 -1.59 11.81 -8.30
C TYR A 550 -0.69 11.14 -9.33
N GLU A 551 0.07 11.95 -10.07
CA GLU A 551 0.99 11.49 -11.11
C GLU A 551 2.47 11.57 -10.68
N GLY A 552 2.72 11.93 -9.41
CA GLY A 552 4.08 12.00 -8.87
C GLY A 552 4.63 10.64 -8.42
N ALA A 553 5.79 10.68 -7.77
CA ALA A 553 6.51 9.48 -7.37
C ALA A 553 5.89 8.81 -6.14
N TYR A 554 5.76 7.48 -6.20
CA TYR A 554 5.32 6.63 -5.10
C TYR A 554 6.51 5.86 -4.51
N TYR A 555 6.49 5.70 -3.19
CA TYR A 555 7.47 4.90 -2.45
C TYR A 555 6.74 4.03 -1.42
N LEU A 556 7.13 2.76 -1.32
CA LEU A 556 6.73 1.90 -0.21
C LEU A 556 7.77 2.07 0.90
N THR A 557 7.52 3.02 1.80
CA THR A 557 8.53 3.58 2.72
C THR A 557 8.73 2.78 4.00
N GLU A 558 7.79 1.88 4.31
CA GLU A 558 7.93 0.79 5.28
C GLU A 558 6.99 -0.35 4.92
N THR A 559 7.51 -1.58 5.04
CA THR A 559 6.75 -2.82 4.99
C THR A 559 7.61 -3.93 5.60
N GLY A 560 7.02 -4.87 6.32
CA GLY A 560 7.77 -5.90 7.03
C GLY A 560 6.89 -6.86 7.82
N ILE A 561 7.51 -7.84 8.46
CA ILE A 561 6.82 -8.80 9.32
C ILE A 561 7.56 -8.96 10.65
N SER A 562 6.79 -8.86 11.74
CA SER A 562 7.21 -9.24 13.08
C SER A 562 7.21 -10.76 13.22
N GLU A 563 8.32 -11.32 13.66
CA GLU A 563 8.39 -12.71 14.12
C GLU A 563 8.56 -12.76 15.65
N ALA A 564 8.06 -13.83 16.25
CA ALA A 564 8.21 -14.11 17.67
C ALA A 564 9.68 -14.22 18.09
N THR A 565 9.98 -13.90 19.35
CA THR A 565 11.27 -14.22 19.96
C THR A 565 11.42 -15.73 20.13
N PHE A 566 12.58 -16.26 19.72
CA PHE A 566 12.97 -17.65 19.95
C PHE A 566 14.23 -17.71 20.84
N ASP A 567 14.33 -18.73 21.70
CA ASP A 567 15.54 -19.03 22.48
C ASP A 567 15.97 -20.49 22.25
N PRO A 568 17.09 -20.75 21.54
CA PRO A 568 18.00 -19.76 20.93
C PRO A 568 17.35 -19.01 19.74
N PRO A 569 17.89 -17.85 19.33
CA PRO A 569 17.36 -17.07 18.20
C PRO A 569 17.28 -17.89 16.91
N LYS A 570 16.13 -17.83 16.24
CA LYS A 570 15.92 -18.47 14.93
C LYS A 570 16.36 -17.52 13.81
N LEU A 571 17.55 -17.77 13.26
CA LEU A 571 18.11 -16.95 12.18
C LEU A 571 17.59 -17.33 10.79
N ASP A 572 17.06 -18.56 10.62
CA ASP A 572 16.39 -18.97 9.37
C ASP A 572 14.91 -18.57 9.40
N ASP A 573 14.66 -17.33 9.03
CA ASP A 573 13.38 -16.62 9.08
C ASP A 573 12.60 -16.75 7.77
N VAL A 574 12.24 -17.98 7.42
CA VAL A 574 11.59 -18.30 6.14
C VAL A 574 10.31 -17.48 5.90
N TRP A 575 9.57 -17.10 6.95
CA TRP A 575 8.36 -16.29 6.81
C TRP A 575 8.67 -14.83 6.43
N ARG A 576 9.74 -14.25 6.97
CA ARG A 576 10.26 -12.95 6.51
C ARG A 576 10.80 -13.02 5.08
N GLN A 577 11.45 -14.11 4.69
CA GLN A 577 11.85 -14.35 3.29
C GLN A 577 10.62 -14.37 2.36
N CYS A 578 9.58 -15.11 2.74
CA CYS A 578 8.29 -15.11 2.06
C CYS A 578 7.70 -13.71 1.95
N TYR A 579 7.64 -12.98 3.05
CA TYR A 579 7.03 -11.65 3.10
C TYR A 579 7.68 -10.70 2.08
N TYR A 580 9.00 -10.57 2.10
CA TYR A 580 9.69 -9.65 1.18
C TYR A 580 9.56 -10.08 -0.27
N MET A 581 9.64 -11.38 -0.56
CA MET A 581 9.40 -11.88 -1.92
C MET A 581 7.97 -11.55 -2.39
N LEU A 582 6.96 -11.76 -1.53
CA LEU A 582 5.55 -11.54 -1.87
C LEU A 582 5.27 -10.05 -2.13
N TYR A 583 5.70 -9.17 -1.22
CA TYR A 583 5.39 -7.74 -1.28
C TYR A 583 6.19 -7.01 -2.36
N THR A 584 7.46 -7.40 -2.60
CA THR A 584 8.23 -6.86 -3.73
C THR A 584 7.63 -7.27 -5.07
N ASN A 585 7.07 -8.48 -5.19
CA ASN A 585 6.39 -8.91 -6.41
C ASN A 585 5.12 -8.09 -6.71
N GLU A 586 4.37 -7.69 -5.67
CA GLU A 586 3.21 -6.81 -5.83
C GLU A 586 3.60 -5.39 -6.29
N VAL A 587 4.77 -4.90 -5.89
CA VAL A 587 5.30 -3.64 -6.43
C VAL A 587 5.71 -3.77 -7.90
N VAL A 588 6.35 -4.88 -8.29
CA VAL A 588 6.65 -5.16 -9.71
C VAL A 588 5.36 -5.18 -10.52
N LYS A 589 4.31 -5.84 -10.02
CA LYS A 589 2.98 -5.83 -10.66
C LYS A 589 2.39 -4.42 -10.74
N ALA A 590 2.47 -3.62 -9.69
CA ALA A 590 1.96 -2.25 -9.71
C ALA A 590 2.65 -1.40 -10.79
N ILE A 591 3.95 -1.60 -11.01
CA ILE A 591 4.72 -0.91 -12.05
C ILE A 591 4.32 -1.42 -13.45
N GLU A 592 4.48 -2.72 -13.71
CA GLU A 592 4.34 -3.27 -15.06
C GLU A 592 2.86 -3.42 -15.49
N LEU A 593 2.00 -3.85 -14.57
CA LEU A 593 0.58 -4.08 -14.84
C LEU A 593 -0.27 -2.83 -14.67
N ASP A 594 -0.01 -1.96 -13.70
CA ASP A 594 -0.88 -0.83 -13.41
C ASP A 594 -0.29 0.53 -13.83
N GLY A 595 0.98 0.54 -14.23
CA GLY A 595 1.71 1.75 -14.64
C GLY A 595 1.79 2.77 -13.51
N VAL A 596 2.05 2.32 -12.28
CA VAL A 596 2.34 3.20 -11.14
C VAL A 596 3.79 3.68 -11.23
N ASP A 597 4.02 4.99 -11.08
CA ASP A 597 5.38 5.56 -10.99
C ASP A 597 5.97 5.31 -9.60
N HIS A 598 6.30 4.04 -9.34
CA HIS A 598 6.86 3.60 -8.08
C HIS A 598 8.39 3.58 -8.15
N ARG A 599 9.05 4.24 -7.19
CA ARG A 599 10.48 4.55 -7.27
C ARG A 599 11.33 4.02 -6.11
N GLY A 600 10.74 3.39 -5.10
CA GLY A 600 11.54 2.73 -4.08
C GLY A 600 10.79 1.83 -3.10
N PHE A 601 11.49 0.83 -2.59
CA PHE A 601 11.01 -0.16 -1.63
C PHE A 601 11.91 -0.15 -0.39
N PHE A 602 11.30 0.01 0.79
CA PHE A 602 12.00 0.25 2.04
C PHE A 602 11.60 -0.84 3.04
N ALA A 603 12.48 -1.82 3.22
CA ALA A 603 12.27 -2.90 4.17
C ALA A 603 12.27 -2.38 5.62
N TRP A 604 11.17 -2.61 6.34
CA TRP A 604 11.11 -2.43 7.80
C TRP A 604 11.47 -3.76 8.47
N THR A 605 12.67 -3.92 9.00
CA THR A 605 13.70 -2.90 9.29
C THR A 605 15.11 -3.46 9.10
N LEU A 606 16.14 -2.61 9.18
CA LEU A 606 17.54 -3.03 9.04
C LEU A 606 17.90 -4.06 10.10
N MET A 607 17.59 -3.77 11.35
CA MET A 607 17.97 -4.60 12.50
C MET A 607 16.84 -4.63 13.52
N ASP A 608 16.75 -5.70 14.30
CA ASP A 608 15.83 -5.75 15.44
C ASP A 608 16.11 -4.55 16.34
N ASN A 609 15.04 -3.87 16.74
CA ASN A 609 15.11 -2.57 17.40
C ASN A 609 14.11 -2.52 18.56
N VAL A 610 13.97 -1.36 19.21
CA VAL A 610 12.93 -1.15 20.23
C VAL A 610 11.61 -0.85 19.52
N GLU A 611 10.72 -1.84 19.43
CA GLU A 611 9.43 -1.76 18.74
C GLU A 611 8.39 -1.06 19.65
N TRP A 612 8.59 0.25 19.82
CA TRP A 612 7.69 1.14 20.55
C TRP A 612 7.29 0.59 21.92
N ALA A 613 5.99 0.35 22.12
CA ALA A 613 5.44 -0.12 23.37
C ALA A 613 5.61 -1.64 23.60
N SER A 614 5.94 -2.41 22.55
CA SER A 614 6.29 -3.83 22.60
C SER A 614 7.75 -4.06 23.03
N GLY A 615 8.56 -3.01 23.09
CA GLY A 615 9.95 -3.09 23.53
C GLY A 615 10.79 -3.95 22.58
N ILE A 616 11.60 -4.86 23.11
CA ILE A 616 12.53 -5.71 22.32
C ILE A 616 11.99 -7.12 22.04
N HIS A 617 10.68 -7.31 22.18
CA HIS A 617 10.02 -8.63 22.12
C HIS A 617 9.41 -8.95 20.75
N GLU A 618 9.35 -7.96 19.86
CA GLU A 618 8.91 -8.16 18.48
C GLU A 618 10.08 -7.88 17.52
N HIS A 619 10.37 -8.86 16.66
CA HIS A 619 11.55 -8.82 15.82
C HIS A 619 11.16 -8.58 14.36
N PHE A 620 11.39 -7.38 13.85
CA PHE A 620 11.16 -7.01 12.44
C PHE A 620 12.43 -7.06 11.58
N GLY A 621 13.61 -7.06 12.20
CA GLY A 621 14.87 -6.78 11.53
C GLY A 621 15.31 -7.87 10.56
N LEU A 622 15.94 -7.45 9.46
CA LEU A 622 16.75 -8.30 8.58
C LEU A 622 17.97 -8.85 9.34
N TYR A 623 18.53 -8.05 10.26
CA TYR A 623 19.57 -8.47 11.19
C TYR A 623 18.97 -8.68 12.58
N TYR A 624 19.35 -9.79 13.22
CA TYR A 624 19.08 -10.03 14.63
C TYR A 624 20.01 -9.17 15.49
N THR A 625 19.45 -8.47 16.48
CA THR A 625 20.22 -7.69 17.45
C THR A 625 20.29 -8.44 18.79
N ASP A 626 21.50 -8.73 19.26
CA ASP A 626 21.70 -9.26 20.61
C ASP A 626 21.62 -8.10 21.62
N PHE A 627 20.46 -7.92 22.24
CA PHE A 627 20.24 -6.91 23.29
C PHE A 627 20.95 -7.22 24.61
N THR A 628 21.44 -8.45 24.80
CA THR A 628 22.22 -8.84 25.99
C THR A 628 23.70 -8.54 25.85
N ASP A 629 24.20 -8.50 24.61
CA ASP A 629 25.56 -8.06 24.29
C ASP A 629 25.69 -6.53 24.47
N PRO A 630 26.63 -6.04 25.30
CA PRO A 630 26.91 -4.61 25.44
C PRO A 630 27.27 -3.90 24.13
N ALA A 631 27.84 -4.63 23.16
CA ALA A 631 28.18 -4.12 21.83
C ALA A 631 27.02 -4.20 20.82
N ARG A 632 25.87 -4.76 21.23
CA ARG A 632 24.67 -4.96 20.39
C ARG A 632 25.01 -5.65 19.07
N THR A 633 25.68 -6.79 19.09
CA THR A 633 26.07 -7.47 17.85
C THR A 633 24.86 -7.72 16.95
N ARG A 634 25.02 -7.43 15.65
CA ARG A 634 24.04 -7.72 14.61
C ARG A 634 24.42 -9.00 13.88
N THR A 635 23.47 -9.91 13.72
CA THR A 635 23.67 -11.19 13.01
C THR A 635 22.68 -11.29 11.85
N PRO A 636 23.14 -11.51 10.60
CA PRO A 636 22.23 -11.59 9.46
C PRO A 636 21.27 -12.78 9.60
N LYS A 637 19.97 -12.55 9.36
CA LYS A 637 18.98 -13.62 9.21
C LYS A 637 18.93 -14.11 7.75
N GLY A 638 18.20 -15.19 7.48
CA GLY A 638 18.01 -15.76 6.14
C GLY A 638 17.45 -14.75 5.13
N SER A 639 16.57 -13.86 5.58
CA SER A 639 15.98 -12.77 4.78
C SER A 639 17.00 -11.78 4.22
N VAL A 640 18.20 -11.65 4.80
CA VAL A 640 19.30 -10.86 4.22
C VAL A 640 19.67 -11.39 2.84
N ALA A 641 19.77 -12.72 2.68
CA ALA A 641 20.11 -13.32 1.39
C ALA A 641 18.98 -13.11 0.37
N THR A 642 17.73 -13.35 0.76
CA THR A 642 16.57 -13.15 -0.13
C THR A 642 16.44 -11.70 -0.58
N TYR A 643 16.54 -10.75 0.36
CA TYR A 643 16.40 -9.34 0.01
C TYR A 643 17.56 -8.89 -0.88
N ARG A 644 18.79 -9.30 -0.59
CA ARG A 644 19.95 -9.04 -1.45
C ARG A 644 19.78 -9.61 -2.87
N GLU A 645 19.24 -10.81 -3.02
CA GLU A 645 18.98 -11.37 -4.35
C GLU A 645 17.98 -10.52 -5.14
N ILE A 646 16.91 -10.04 -4.50
CA ILE A 646 15.92 -9.16 -5.13
C ILE A 646 16.55 -7.82 -5.55
N THR A 647 17.29 -7.19 -4.63
CA THR A 647 17.85 -5.84 -4.85
C THR A 647 18.95 -5.84 -5.90
N THR A 648 19.87 -6.82 -5.86
CA THR A 648 20.98 -6.93 -6.81
C THR A 648 20.56 -7.32 -8.22
N ASN A 649 19.42 -8.01 -8.38
CA ASN A 649 18.83 -8.32 -9.68
C ASN A 649 17.76 -7.32 -10.13
N ASN A 650 17.55 -6.25 -9.36
CA ASN A 650 16.54 -5.22 -9.63
C ASN A 650 15.13 -5.79 -9.87
N GLY A 651 14.74 -6.76 -9.04
CA GLY A 651 13.47 -7.50 -9.13
C GLY A 651 13.66 -8.95 -9.60
N PHE A 652 12.76 -9.40 -10.48
CA PHE A 652 12.64 -10.79 -10.94
C PHE A 652 12.78 -10.91 -12.47
N PRO A 653 13.94 -10.58 -13.07
CA PRO A 653 14.19 -10.71 -14.51
C PRO A 653 13.71 -12.04 -15.12
N HIS A 654 13.04 -11.96 -16.26
CA HIS A 654 12.52 -13.14 -16.94
C HIS A 654 13.63 -14.14 -17.33
N GLY A 655 13.45 -15.42 -16.96
CA GLY A 655 14.38 -16.50 -17.30
C GLY A 655 15.67 -16.54 -16.46
N ALA A 656 15.84 -15.65 -15.48
CA ALA A 656 16.95 -15.71 -14.55
C ALA A 656 16.78 -16.85 -13.53
N ALA A 657 17.90 -17.42 -13.07
CA ALA A 657 17.88 -18.54 -12.13
C ALA A 657 17.23 -18.17 -10.78
N HIS A 658 17.52 -16.97 -10.25
CA HIS A 658 16.93 -16.51 -8.99
C HIS A 658 15.42 -16.28 -9.13
N THR A 659 14.93 -15.89 -10.32
CA THR A 659 13.49 -15.76 -10.58
C THR A 659 12.76 -17.09 -10.46
N MET A 660 13.39 -18.20 -10.89
CA MET A 660 12.84 -19.55 -10.70
C MET A 660 12.80 -19.91 -9.21
N THR A 661 13.88 -19.64 -8.47
CA THR A 661 13.94 -19.88 -7.02
C THR A 661 12.91 -19.02 -6.26
N ALA A 662 12.74 -17.76 -6.64
CA ALA A 662 11.73 -16.87 -6.08
C ALA A 662 10.31 -17.36 -6.38
N GLN A 663 10.07 -17.92 -7.57
CA GLN A 663 8.79 -18.53 -7.93
C GLN A 663 8.50 -19.79 -7.11
N ASP A 664 9.49 -20.67 -6.92
CA ASP A 664 9.35 -21.86 -6.07
C ASP A 664 9.06 -21.46 -4.61
N LEU A 665 9.76 -20.44 -4.09
CA LEU A 665 9.48 -19.87 -2.78
C LEU A 665 8.08 -19.27 -2.73
N TRP A 666 7.67 -18.49 -3.73
CA TRP A 666 6.32 -17.91 -3.83
C TRP A 666 5.22 -18.97 -3.77
N ASP A 667 5.37 -20.06 -4.53
CA ASP A 667 4.42 -21.17 -4.55
C ASP A 667 4.42 -21.90 -3.20
N TRP A 668 5.59 -22.05 -2.55
CA TRP A 668 5.69 -22.59 -1.19
C TRP A 668 4.94 -21.70 -0.18
N CYS A 669 5.20 -20.39 -0.16
CA CYS A 669 4.61 -19.46 0.80
C CYS A 669 3.08 -19.44 0.79
N HIS A 670 2.45 -19.66 -0.37
CA HIS A 670 0.98 -19.70 -0.51
C HIS A 670 0.34 -21.01 -0.06
N THR A 671 1.12 -22.07 0.14
CA THR A 671 0.60 -23.41 0.49
C THR A 671 0.83 -23.78 1.95
N GLN A 672 1.61 -22.99 2.68
CA GLN A 672 1.97 -23.25 4.06
C GLN A 672 1.22 -22.31 5.00
N GLU A 673 0.71 -22.85 6.11
CA GLU A 673 0.27 -21.99 7.21
C GLU A 673 1.48 -21.49 7.99
N PRO A 674 1.54 -20.19 8.31
CA PRO A 674 2.62 -19.65 9.09
C PRO A 674 2.58 -20.19 10.53
N TYR A 675 3.76 -20.42 11.12
CA TYR A 675 3.91 -20.62 12.56
C TYR A 675 3.22 -21.84 13.20
N THR A 676 3.10 -22.99 12.50
CA THR A 676 2.59 -24.25 13.10
C THR A 676 3.42 -24.76 14.31
N GLU A 677 4.62 -24.22 14.53
CA GLU A 677 5.54 -24.56 15.63
C GLU A 677 5.90 -23.38 16.56
N ALA A 678 5.26 -22.20 16.40
CA ALA A 678 5.53 -21.10 17.32
C ALA A 678 5.01 -21.45 18.73
N VAL A 679 5.85 -21.27 19.74
CA VAL A 679 5.41 -21.34 21.13
C VAL A 679 4.37 -20.25 21.32
N SER A 680 3.14 -20.58 21.71
CA SER A 680 2.19 -19.52 22.04
C SER A 680 2.77 -18.73 23.21
N GLN A 681 3.15 -17.48 22.95
CA GLN A 681 3.62 -16.58 24.00
C GLN A 681 2.49 -16.20 24.98
N GLU A 682 1.26 -16.67 24.73
CA GLU A 682 0.08 -16.52 25.59
C GLU A 682 0.31 -16.92 27.05
N ALA A 683 1.31 -17.75 27.36
CA ALA A 683 1.54 -18.25 28.72
C ALA A 683 2.77 -17.65 29.44
N ALA A 684 3.80 -17.21 28.74
CA ALA A 684 5.08 -16.82 29.36
C ALA A 684 5.26 -15.31 29.57
N HIS A 685 4.58 -14.48 28.77
CA HIS A 685 4.76 -13.03 28.77
C HIS A 685 3.52 -12.24 29.21
N ARG A 686 2.47 -12.93 29.71
CA ARG A 686 1.50 -12.28 30.58
C ARG A 686 2.26 -11.74 31.76
N THR A 687 2.45 -10.42 31.81
CA THR A 687 2.73 -9.80 33.10
C THR A 687 1.59 -10.24 34.02
N THR A 688 1.85 -10.52 35.28
CA THR A 688 0.82 -10.95 36.24
C THR A 688 -0.24 -9.86 36.52
N ALA A 689 -0.40 -8.89 35.63
CA ALA A 689 -1.27 -7.73 35.70
C ALA A 689 -2.36 -7.81 34.61
N ASP A 690 -3.44 -8.51 34.96
CA ASP A 690 -4.79 -8.43 34.39
C ASP A 690 -5.01 -8.81 32.89
N PRO A 691 -5.78 -9.87 32.60
CA PRO A 691 -6.05 -10.35 31.25
C PRO A 691 -6.75 -9.33 30.31
N THR A 692 -7.39 -8.29 30.83
CA THR A 692 -8.08 -7.28 29.99
C THR A 692 -7.13 -6.32 29.25
N VAL A 693 -5.91 -6.14 29.74
CA VAL A 693 -4.85 -5.37 29.08
C VAL A 693 -4.04 -6.27 28.15
N ASP A 694 -3.80 -7.52 28.57
CA ASP A 694 -3.16 -8.56 27.76
C ASP A 694 -4.00 -8.91 26.51
N ASP A 695 -5.33 -8.82 26.57
CA ASP A 695 -6.22 -9.04 25.41
C ASP A 695 -6.21 -7.85 24.43
N PHE A 696 -5.88 -6.65 24.89
CA PHE A 696 -5.75 -5.47 24.04
C PHE A 696 -4.42 -5.49 23.30
N LEU A 697 -3.29 -5.56 23.99
CA LEU A 697 -1.99 -5.53 23.34
C LEU A 697 -1.04 -6.50 24.07
N PRO A 698 -1.02 -7.79 23.68
CA PRO A 698 -0.11 -8.76 24.28
C PRO A 698 1.33 -8.25 24.19
N GLY A 699 2.03 -8.14 25.33
CA GLY A 699 3.43 -7.69 25.37
C GLY A 699 3.66 -6.18 25.46
N VAL A 700 2.60 -5.37 25.40
CA VAL A 700 2.71 -3.91 25.47
C VAL A 700 2.52 -3.39 26.90
N ARG A 701 3.53 -2.71 27.46
CA ARG A 701 3.53 -2.20 28.86
C ARG A 701 2.59 -0.99 29.13
N VAL A 702 1.60 -0.75 28.27
CA VAL A 702 0.64 0.37 28.36
C VAL A 702 -0.34 0.24 29.55
N GLY A 703 -0.29 -0.88 30.28
CA GLY A 703 -1.27 -1.25 31.30
C GLY A 703 -1.45 -0.32 32.50
N ALA A 704 -0.48 0.46 32.96
CA ALA A 704 -0.65 1.21 34.21
C ALA A 704 -1.59 2.43 34.09
N ALA A 705 -1.43 3.23 33.01
CA ALA A 705 -2.25 4.42 32.77
C ALA A 705 -3.63 4.07 32.18
N PHE A 706 -3.69 3.03 31.35
CA PHE A 706 -4.94 2.48 30.82
C PHE A 706 -5.80 1.84 31.93
N ARG A 707 -5.19 1.06 32.83
CA ARG A 707 -5.86 0.49 34.03
C ARG A 707 -6.58 1.56 34.84
N ASP A 708 -5.91 2.64 35.22
CA ASP A 708 -6.51 3.63 36.11
C ASP A 708 -7.64 4.45 35.45
N LYS A 709 -7.63 4.59 34.11
CA LYS A 709 -8.68 5.31 33.36
C LYS A 709 -9.87 4.41 33.01
N VAL A 710 -9.64 3.18 32.54
CA VAL A 710 -10.71 2.21 32.23
C VAL A 710 -11.42 1.75 33.50
N VAL A 711 -10.68 1.45 34.57
CA VAL A 711 -11.27 1.05 35.87
C VAL A 711 -12.07 2.19 36.50
N LYS A 712 -11.64 3.45 36.35
CA LYS A 712 -12.43 4.61 36.82
C LYS A 712 -13.71 4.83 36.01
N ASN A 713 -13.67 4.63 34.68
CA ASN A 713 -14.85 4.79 33.83
C ASN A 713 -15.89 3.68 34.05
N ASN A 714 -15.46 2.43 34.24
CA ASN A 714 -16.37 1.33 34.58
C ASN A 714 -17.01 1.50 35.97
N ASN A 715 -16.29 2.08 36.94
CA ASN A 715 -16.87 2.39 38.26
C ASN A 715 -17.83 3.59 38.24
N ASN A 716 -17.71 4.51 37.29
CA ASN A 716 -18.64 5.64 37.15
C ASN A 716 -19.95 5.25 36.42
N ASN A 717 -19.93 4.24 35.55
CA ASN A 717 -21.14 3.75 34.86
C ASN A 717 -21.98 2.78 35.70
N ASN A 718 -21.45 2.21 36.79
CA ASN A 718 -22.19 1.34 37.70
C ASN A 718 -22.93 2.07 38.84
N ASN A 719 -22.89 3.41 38.88
CA ASN A 719 -23.59 4.20 39.91
C ASN A 719 -24.91 4.84 39.43
N ASN A 720 -25.41 4.48 38.25
CA ASN A 720 -26.76 4.83 37.79
C ASN A 720 -27.51 3.57 37.31
N VAL A 721 -27.92 2.73 38.25
CA VAL A 721 -29.03 1.77 38.10
C VAL A 721 -29.97 1.91 39.29
#